data_AF-W3XKN3-F1
#
_entry.id   AF-W3XKN3-F1
#
_cell.length_a   1.000
_cell.length_b   1.000
_cell.length_c   1.000
_cell.angle_alpha   90.00
_cell.angle_beta   90.00
_cell.angle_gamma   90.00
#
_symmetry.space_group_name_H-M   'P 1'
#
loop_
_entity.id
_entity.type
_entity.pdbx_description
1 polymer ?
#
loop_
_entity_poly.entity_id
_entity_poly.type
_entity_poly.pdbx_seq_one_letter_code
_entity_poly.pdbx_strand_id
1 'polypeptide(L)'
;MGLQRQESVKVANVLVPQRLLSTRNKNKEWRPQIVQNQEDQDIEAELSKARNVRDRPRPASATYNSSSHELAAPKPVHFSRPRKFSDPTSVRSSVLTAQDNPFHDASKHRSTGSSYPSSVHESFANFDWDGKKQHNTASTRTSSYTDYSDDLKQEQQQQHQQSQIPQRSNTVKTIAKAVLPDAVIERARSVAHRARRGSMVEVYEKAKIRGKQLERKKWVQVLFEYTIYLLLLCFIYFVLVGMPLWKGAVYWLYWVVSTKFVITGGWSITIGIALIYAFAPLLILFEKEPPMVERPADFDLKTLPGVHNTALLIPCYKSENIIGPTLEAAVKIFPRSHIFVIANGNSETPLDNTEEVCRRYGVKHVWSSVGSKIVAQYVGCYKAKRFQNVLLIDDDCALPPNFPVVSDRLVGKIKSVGYTIKSVGPESSKGTWCQQAQDLEYKLSGLQRAFAGKVGSATFPHGAISLWDRKFLVKTFNDHPGYSVSEDWFFGDSCRRLGGRIVMCSSVFVETETPSSVFFSSGGSRGGFGEMTIFSQRFMRWNFFFVNGMYYNMKYIIKSWNLGWWEIGAKIFVFQEVYETLLYLFTPFILPISFIVRADFCGYLLAGTCVMYFINVLIFNEVHLRLRNERISWTVLILYYMPYKLILTLVNVASCYWSLYKYAAYFAKRHPKIIEDEKAVEVAMRADAEEDVYEEKKVVSYSSSTVSSSSSSNRSSDYSRYSEHGLPHMTETTQHQTTYSSVVKKSNHRLSFVPGESDYIPPSPQPGIEARDFGARHEDPPVNPFFHPDDESSRRAKDPSAQSWV
;
A
#
# COMPACT_ATOMS: atom_id res chain seq x y z
N MET A 1 -4.91 -58.19 -46.45
CA MET A 1 -6.15 -57.53 -46.91
C MET A 1 -6.03 -56.06 -46.61
N GLY A 2 -5.84 -55.24 -47.63
CA GLY A 2 -5.81 -53.79 -47.49
C GLY A 2 -7.24 -53.24 -47.40
N LEU A 3 -7.39 -52.05 -46.83
CA LEU A 3 -8.54 -51.18 -47.10
C LEU A 3 -8.14 -49.71 -46.86
N GLN A 4 -8.59 -48.91 -47.82
CA GLN A 4 -8.17 -47.56 -48.18
C GLN A 4 -8.71 -46.47 -47.26
N ARG A 5 -8.00 -45.33 -47.33
CA ARG A 5 -8.48 -43.96 -47.07
C ARG A 5 -9.82 -43.66 -47.75
N GLN A 6 -10.68 -42.91 -47.07
CA GLN A 6 -11.58 -41.94 -47.70
C GLN A 6 -11.79 -40.70 -46.84
N GLU A 7 -12.00 -39.58 -47.52
CA GLU A 7 -11.92 -38.20 -47.08
C GLU A 7 -13.21 -37.65 -46.43
N SER A 8 -13.01 -36.59 -45.63
CA SER A 8 -13.91 -35.46 -45.28
C SER A 8 -15.41 -35.53 -45.56
N VAL A 9 -16.25 -35.36 -44.51
CA VAL A 9 -17.59 -34.74 -44.61
C VAL A 9 -17.94 -33.89 -43.37
N LYS A 10 -18.12 -32.60 -43.66
CA LYS A 10 -19.06 -31.56 -43.18
C LYS A 10 -19.49 -31.47 -41.71
N VAL A 11 -19.20 -30.27 -41.19
CA VAL A 11 -19.74 -29.60 -40.00
C VAL A 11 -21.26 -29.38 -40.14
N ALA A 12 -22.01 -29.72 -39.08
CA ALA A 12 -23.43 -29.44 -38.95
C ALA A 12 -23.67 -28.02 -38.41
N ASN A 13 -24.58 -27.30 -39.08
CA ASN A 13 -25.15 -26.02 -38.65
C ASN A 13 -26.16 -26.23 -37.52
N VAL A 14 -26.09 -25.42 -36.46
CA VAL A 14 -27.24 -25.14 -35.59
C VAL A 14 -27.36 -23.64 -35.33
N LEU A 15 -28.42 -23.11 -35.93
CA LEU A 15 -29.18 -21.87 -35.75
C LEU A 15 -28.86 -20.92 -34.58
N VAL A 16 -28.63 -19.64 -34.94
CA VAL A 16 -28.79 -18.46 -34.07
C VAL A 16 -30.12 -17.78 -34.44
N PRO A 17 -31.05 -17.53 -33.50
CA PRO A 17 -32.29 -16.82 -33.81
C PRO A 17 -32.03 -15.33 -34.08
N GLN A 18 -32.34 -14.89 -35.31
CA GLN A 18 -32.55 -13.48 -35.68
C GLN A 18 -33.90 -13.00 -35.14
N ARG A 19 -33.94 -12.50 -33.91
CA ARG A 19 -34.96 -11.54 -33.45
C ARG A 19 -34.42 -10.78 -32.25
N LEU A 20 -33.91 -9.57 -32.51
CA LEU A 20 -33.96 -8.36 -31.65
C LEU A 20 -33.07 -7.27 -32.27
N LEU A 21 -33.45 -6.83 -33.47
CA LEU A 21 -33.02 -5.55 -34.03
C LEU A 21 -34.17 -4.55 -33.84
N SER A 22 -34.26 -3.96 -32.64
CA SER A 22 -34.73 -2.59 -32.44
C SER A 22 -34.63 -2.21 -30.96
N THR A 23 -33.55 -1.51 -30.61
CA THR A 23 -33.60 -0.36 -29.68
C THR A 23 -32.28 0.37 -29.78
N ARG A 24 -32.35 1.45 -30.54
CA ARG A 24 -31.30 2.44 -30.75
C ARG A 24 -31.13 3.21 -29.44
N ASN A 25 -30.02 3.02 -28.71
CA ASN A 25 -29.58 4.02 -27.73
C ASN A 25 -28.05 4.08 -27.56
N LYS A 26 -27.52 5.16 -28.14
CA LYS A 26 -26.26 5.89 -27.99
C LYS A 26 -25.13 5.28 -27.13
N ASN A 27 -24.01 5.02 -27.81
CA ASN A 27 -22.66 4.89 -27.29
C ASN A 27 -22.32 5.97 -26.25
N LYS A 28 -21.95 5.55 -25.03
CA LYS A 28 -21.13 6.34 -24.11
C LYS A 28 -19.67 5.94 -24.29
N GLU A 29 -18.97 6.67 -25.16
CA GLU A 29 -17.51 6.78 -25.09
C GLU A 29 -17.14 7.49 -23.78
N TRP A 30 -16.25 6.89 -23.00
CA TRP A 30 -15.62 7.56 -21.86
C TRP A 30 -14.58 8.56 -22.40
N ARG A 31 -15.01 9.80 -22.65
CA ARG A 31 -14.10 10.95 -22.84
C ARG A 31 -14.04 11.71 -21.51
N PRO A 32 -12.85 12.09 -21.02
CA PRO A 32 -12.80 13.06 -19.94
C PRO A 32 -13.42 14.37 -20.44
N GLN A 33 -14.42 14.88 -19.71
CA GLN A 33 -14.94 16.22 -19.94
C GLN A 33 -13.80 17.21 -19.75
N ILE A 34 -13.30 17.73 -20.87
CA ILE A 34 -12.49 18.94 -20.90
C ILE A 34 -13.48 20.06 -20.64
N VAL A 35 -13.41 20.66 -19.46
CA VAL A 35 -13.97 21.99 -19.22
C VAL A 35 -13.19 22.91 -20.16
N GLN A 36 -13.87 23.45 -21.19
CA GLN A 36 -13.34 24.54 -21.99
C GLN A 36 -13.16 25.74 -21.06
N ASN A 37 -11.91 26.12 -20.81
CA ASN A 37 -11.60 27.33 -20.08
C ASN A 37 -12.08 28.53 -20.91
N GLN A 38 -12.73 29.48 -20.24
CA GLN A 38 -13.14 30.78 -20.77
C GLN A 38 -11.98 31.53 -21.46
N GLU A 39 -10.73 31.21 -21.10
CA GLU A 39 -9.50 31.77 -21.69
C GLU A 39 -9.30 31.41 -23.18
N ASP A 40 -9.81 30.27 -23.67
CA ASP A 40 -9.67 29.89 -25.08
C ASP A 40 -10.61 30.72 -25.99
N GLN A 41 -11.74 31.21 -25.46
CA GLN A 41 -12.65 32.11 -26.18
C GLN A 41 -12.11 33.54 -26.27
N ASP A 42 -11.40 34.00 -25.24
CA ASP A 42 -10.76 35.33 -25.24
C ASP A 42 -9.55 35.39 -26.20
N ILE A 43 -8.82 34.28 -26.35
CA ILE A 43 -7.72 34.15 -27.31
C ILE A 43 -8.24 34.08 -28.77
N GLU A 44 -9.35 33.39 -29.05
CA GLU A 44 -9.99 33.44 -30.37
C GLU A 44 -10.60 34.82 -30.69
N ALA A 45 -11.10 35.54 -29.69
CA ALA A 45 -11.61 36.91 -29.83
C ALA A 45 -10.49 37.93 -30.11
N GLU A 46 -9.28 37.75 -29.56
CA GLU A 46 -8.12 38.58 -29.92
C GLU A 46 -7.52 38.21 -31.29
N LEU A 47 -7.44 36.92 -31.63
CA LEU A 47 -6.92 36.46 -32.92
C LEU A 47 -7.85 36.82 -34.10
N SER A 48 -9.15 36.93 -33.86
CA SER A 48 -10.12 37.45 -34.86
C SER A 48 -10.02 38.96 -35.04
N LYS A 49 -9.70 39.73 -33.99
CA LYS A 49 -9.38 41.17 -34.11
C LYS A 49 -8.06 41.42 -34.85
N ALA A 50 -7.07 40.55 -34.70
CA ALA A 50 -5.79 40.64 -35.42
C ALA A 50 -5.88 40.25 -36.92
N ARG A 51 -6.94 39.55 -37.34
CA ARG A 51 -7.16 39.17 -38.75
C ARG A 51 -7.78 40.26 -39.63
N ASN A 52 -8.34 41.33 -39.05
CA ASN A 52 -8.98 42.41 -39.80
C ASN A 52 -8.06 43.61 -40.14
N VAL A 53 -6.75 43.49 -39.94
CA VAL A 53 -5.78 44.55 -40.31
C VAL A 53 -4.69 43.96 -41.20
N ARG A 54 -5.03 43.58 -42.43
CA ARG A 54 -4.00 43.29 -43.46
C ARG A 54 -4.50 43.33 -44.91
N ASP A 55 -5.28 44.33 -45.27
CA ASP A 55 -5.42 44.74 -46.66
C ASP A 55 -4.60 46.01 -46.93
N ARG A 56 -3.35 45.82 -47.39
CA ARG A 56 -2.64 46.80 -48.20
C ARG A 56 -1.83 46.08 -49.29
N PRO A 57 -1.82 46.59 -50.53
CA PRO A 57 -1.28 45.88 -51.68
C PRO A 57 0.26 45.88 -51.69
N ARG A 58 0.84 44.76 -52.13
CA ARG A 58 2.27 44.60 -52.43
C ARG A 58 2.63 45.33 -53.73
N PRO A 59 3.80 45.97 -53.83
CA PRO A 59 4.47 46.17 -55.10
C PRO A 59 5.35 44.96 -55.47
N ALA A 60 5.58 44.86 -56.77
CA ALA A 60 6.15 43.74 -57.49
C ALA A 60 7.69 43.66 -57.45
N SER A 61 8.17 42.49 -57.90
CA SER A 61 9.45 42.20 -58.56
C SER A 61 10.77 42.44 -57.81
N ALA A 62 11.55 41.37 -57.64
CA ALA A 62 12.79 41.18 -58.40
C ALA A 62 13.47 39.84 -58.04
N THR A 63 13.83 39.12 -59.09
CA THR A 63 14.80 38.02 -59.17
C THR A 63 16.17 38.37 -58.57
N TYR A 64 16.86 37.43 -57.94
CA TYR A 64 18.30 37.19 -58.19
C TYR A 64 18.82 35.85 -57.62
N ASN A 65 19.82 35.32 -58.32
CA ASN A 65 20.48 34.02 -58.24
C ASN A 65 21.56 33.90 -57.15
N SER A 66 21.97 32.63 -56.92
CA SER A 66 23.29 32.16 -56.46
C SER A 66 23.56 32.35 -54.95
N SER A 67 24.42 31.60 -54.26
CA SER A 67 25.43 30.61 -54.62
C SER A 67 25.82 29.82 -53.37
N SER A 68 26.33 28.62 -53.61
CA SER A 68 27.22 27.77 -52.81
C SER A 68 28.00 28.40 -51.64
N HIS A 69 28.04 27.67 -50.51
CA HIS A 69 29.27 27.50 -49.73
C HIS A 69 29.28 26.13 -49.03
N GLU A 70 30.25 25.30 -49.44
CA GLU A 70 30.77 24.15 -48.71
C GLU A 70 31.29 24.57 -47.32
N LEU A 71 31.20 23.69 -46.32
CA LEU A 71 32.23 23.55 -45.29
C LEU A 71 32.19 22.16 -44.63
N ALA A 72 33.29 21.46 -44.93
CA ALA A 72 33.92 20.27 -44.37
C ALA A 72 33.49 19.70 -43.00
N ALA A 73 33.43 18.37 -42.98
CA ALA A 73 33.38 17.50 -41.81
C ALA A 73 34.77 17.32 -41.14
N PRO A 74 34.85 17.11 -39.80
CA PRO A 74 36.08 16.71 -39.13
C PRO A 74 36.23 15.18 -39.03
N LYS A 75 37.46 14.72 -39.29
CA LYS A 75 37.95 13.32 -39.22
C LYS A 75 38.12 12.81 -37.77
N PRO A 76 38.03 11.48 -37.53
CA PRO A 76 38.20 10.88 -36.21
C PRO A 76 39.67 10.60 -35.83
N VAL A 77 39.93 10.68 -34.52
CA VAL A 77 41.23 10.47 -33.86
C VAL A 77 41.47 8.99 -33.58
N HIS A 78 42.67 8.53 -33.95
CA HIS A 78 43.23 7.20 -33.68
C HIS A 78 43.51 6.97 -32.18
N PHE A 79 43.17 5.80 -31.66
CA PHE A 79 43.75 5.26 -30.43
C PHE A 79 44.34 3.86 -30.65
N SER A 80 45.51 3.67 -30.07
CA SER A 80 46.49 2.62 -30.32
C SER A 80 46.18 1.31 -29.57
N ARG A 81 46.54 0.19 -30.21
CA ARG A 81 46.57 -1.19 -29.67
C ARG A 81 47.57 -1.37 -28.52
N PRO A 82 47.38 -2.42 -27.70
CA PRO A 82 48.51 -3.22 -27.23
C PRO A 82 48.48 -4.69 -27.70
N ARG A 83 49.62 -5.33 -27.44
CA ARG A 83 50.29 -6.45 -28.12
C ARG A 83 49.69 -7.85 -27.95
N LYS A 84 49.99 -8.66 -28.98
CA LYS A 84 49.94 -10.13 -29.03
C LYS A 84 50.94 -10.75 -28.05
N PHE A 85 50.58 -11.88 -27.46
CA PHE A 85 51.52 -12.89 -26.97
C PHE A 85 51.30 -14.19 -27.75
N SER A 86 52.41 -14.81 -28.09
CA SER A 86 52.62 -15.94 -28.99
C SER A 86 52.58 -17.28 -28.26
N ASP A 87 52.05 -18.31 -28.95
CA ASP A 87 52.29 -19.74 -28.68
C ASP A 87 53.78 -20.12 -28.75
N PRO A 88 54.14 -21.27 -28.18
CA PRO A 88 54.87 -22.25 -28.98
C PRO A 88 54.35 -23.70 -28.90
N THR A 89 54.44 -24.33 -30.08
CA THR A 89 54.39 -25.73 -30.50
C THR A 89 55.23 -26.73 -29.67
N SER A 90 54.69 -27.91 -29.30
CA SER A 90 54.79 -29.26 -29.94
C SER A 90 56.02 -30.12 -29.58
N VAL A 91 55.82 -31.34 -29.00
CA VAL A 91 56.65 -32.54 -29.24
C VAL A 91 55.85 -33.86 -29.02
N ARG A 92 55.81 -34.67 -30.10
CA ARG A 92 55.71 -36.14 -30.32
C ARG A 92 55.42 -37.20 -29.20
N SER A 93 54.37 -38.00 -29.47
CA SER A 93 54.28 -39.47 -29.73
C SER A 93 55.25 -40.53 -29.14
N SER A 94 54.71 -41.58 -28.52
CA SER A 94 54.92 -43.07 -28.69
C SER A 94 54.23 -43.80 -27.51
N VAL A 95 53.27 -44.75 -27.62
CA VAL A 95 53.19 -46.11 -28.23
C VAL A 95 54.04 -47.17 -27.52
N LEU A 96 53.42 -48.01 -26.65
CA LEU A 96 53.36 -49.51 -26.70
C LEU A 96 52.97 -50.17 -25.35
N THR A 97 51.96 -51.07 -25.43
CA THR A 97 51.76 -52.41 -24.78
C THR A 97 52.01 -52.62 -23.27
N ALA A 98 51.44 -53.58 -22.55
CA ALA A 98 50.33 -54.54 -22.63
C ALA A 98 50.50 -55.40 -21.36
N GLN A 99 49.43 -55.80 -20.68
CA GLN A 99 49.36 -57.09 -19.96
C GLN A 99 47.94 -57.36 -19.41
N ASP A 100 47.25 -58.26 -20.10
CA ASP A 100 46.59 -59.48 -19.62
C ASP A 100 45.61 -59.46 -18.41
N ASN A 101 44.30 -59.55 -18.75
CA ASN A 101 43.41 -60.74 -18.63
C ASN A 101 43.12 -61.41 -17.25
N PRO A 102 42.06 -62.25 -17.09
CA PRO A 102 40.60 -62.01 -17.29
C PRO A 102 39.70 -62.82 -16.28
N PHE A 103 38.41 -63.03 -16.64
CA PHE A 103 37.39 -64.00 -16.13
C PHE A 103 36.52 -63.57 -14.91
N HIS A 104 35.20 -63.84 -14.83
CA HIS A 104 34.22 -64.58 -15.64
C HIS A 104 32.78 -64.10 -15.28
N ASP A 105 31.86 -64.13 -16.26
CA ASP A 105 30.44 -64.60 -16.27
C ASP A 105 29.70 -64.95 -14.96
N ALA A 106 28.37 -65.01 -14.86
CA ALA A 106 27.22 -64.65 -15.69
C ALA A 106 25.93 -65.05 -14.90
N SER A 107 24.78 -64.58 -15.40
CA SER A 107 23.46 -65.26 -15.40
C SER A 107 22.66 -65.27 -14.07
N LYS A 108 21.51 -64.58 -14.00
CA LYS A 108 20.12 -64.98 -14.40
C LYS A 108 19.49 -66.06 -13.49
N HIS A 109 18.39 -65.71 -12.82
CA HIS A 109 17.02 -66.32 -12.87
C HIS A 109 16.17 -65.73 -11.71
N ARG A 110 14.95 -65.18 -11.97
CA ARG A 110 13.59 -65.79 -11.75
C ARG A 110 13.46 -66.51 -10.39
N SER A 111 12.42 -66.43 -9.58
CA SER A 111 11.03 -65.91 -9.65
C SER A 111 10.35 -66.24 -8.30
N THR A 112 9.13 -65.70 -8.04
CA THR A 112 8.07 -66.19 -7.10
C THR A 112 8.39 -66.21 -5.59
N GLY A 113 7.55 -65.86 -4.62
CA GLY A 113 6.13 -65.53 -4.51
C GLY A 113 5.65 -65.93 -3.09
N SER A 114 4.71 -65.18 -2.48
CA SER A 114 3.93 -65.50 -1.26
C SER A 114 4.73 -65.52 0.07
N SER A 115 4.28 -65.15 1.28
CA SER A 115 2.96 -65.05 1.93
C SER A 115 3.06 -64.22 3.24
N TYR A 116 1.95 -63.63 3.70
CA TYR A 116 1.63 -63.06 5.04
C TYR A 116 1.81 -64.05 6.24
N PRO A 117 1.48 -63.73 7.54
CA PRO A 117 1.30 -62.48 8.31
C PRO A 117 1.93 -62.52 9.75
N SER A 118 1.45 -61.66 10.67
CA SER A 118 1.48 -61.66 12.17
C SER A 118 2.61 -60.84 12.83
N SER A 119 2.32 -59.62 13.33
CA SER A 119 1.71 -59.24 14.62
C SER A 119 2.59 -59.55 15.83
N VAL A 120 3.03 -58.53 16.58
CA VAL A 120 3.09 -58.49 18.06
C VAL A 120 3.25 -57.03 18.52
N HIS A 121 2.40 -56.66 19.48
CA HIS A 121 2.43 -55.49 20.35
C HIS A 121 3.77 -55.35 21.12
N GLU A 122 4.22 -54.14 21.41
CA GLU A 122 4.22 -53.59 22.79
C GLU A 122 5.01 -52.27 22.88
N SER A 123 4.29 -51.30 23.42
CA SER A 123 4.70 -50.08 24.10
C SER A 123 5.65 -50.33 25.29
N PHE A 124 6.57 -49.41 25.58
CA PHE A 124 6.52 -48.52 26.77
C PHE A 124 7.81 -47.71 27.00
N ALA A 125 7.58 -46.48 27.44
CA ALA A 125 8.30 -45.70 28.45
C ALA A 125 9.76 -45.22 28.24
N ASN A 126 9.86 -43.90 28.02
CA ASN A 126 10.53 -42.92 28.88
C ASN A 126 11.52 -43.45 29.92
N PHE A 127 12.75 -42.93 29.87
CA PHE A 127 13.55 -42.72 31.08
C PHE A 127 14.39 -41.45 30.96
N ASP A 128 14.25 -40.64 32.01
CA ASP A 128 14.89 -39.36 32.27
C ASP A 128 15.67 -39.56 33.57
N TRP A 129 16.96 -39.20 33.63
CA TRP A 129 17.55 -38.73 34.89
C TRP A 129 18.92 -38.05 34.76
N ASP A 130 19.10 -37.11 35.68
CA ASP A 130 20.14 -36.14 35.92
C ASP A 130 21.45 -36.69 36.54
N GLY A 131 22.55 -35.93 36.39
CA GLY A 131 23.38 -35.53 37.54
C GLY A 131 24.54 -36.40 38.11
N LYS A 132 25.79 -36.00 37.76
CA LYS A 132 27.04 -35.88 38.59
C LYS A 132 27.73 -37.17 39.09
N LYS A 133 29.06 -37.27 39.30
CA LYS A 133 30.33 -36.56 38.99
C LYS A 133 31.44 -37.50 39.53
N GLN A 134 32.61 -37.58 38.87
CA GLN A 134 33.99 -37.44 39.44
C GLN A 134 35.07 -38.29 38.74
N HIS A 135 36.08 -37.57 38.20
CA HIS A 135 37.56 -37.74 38.24
C HIS A 135 38.21 -39.06 37.78
N ASN A 136 39.41 -39.15 37.17
CA ASN A 136 40.50 -38.31 36.62
C ASN A 136 41.31 -39.30 35.71
N THR A 137 42.10 -38.95 34.69
CA THR A 137 43.50 -38.45 34.76
C THR A 137 44.15 -38.32 33.35
N ALA A 138 45.02 -37.31 33.21
CA ALA A 138 46.25 -37.17 32.37
C ALA A 138 46.13 -37.02 30.83
N SER A 139 46.35 -35.82 30.24
CA SER A 139 47.63 -35.15 29.83
C SER A 139 48.11 -35.61 28.43
N THR A 140 48.45 -34.80 27.39
CA THR A 140 49.07 -33.46 27.27
C THR A 140 49.02 -32.97 25.80
N ARG A 141 48.76 -31.68 25.53
CA ARG A 141 49.55 -30.70 24.70
C ARG A 141 48.72 -29.62 23.95
N THR A 142 49.15 -28.36 24.20
CA THR A 142 49.17 -27.13 23.38
C THR A 142 47.89 -26.41 22.97
N SER A 143 47.55 -25.30 23.65
CA SER A 143 47.62 -23.92 23.13
C SER A 143 47.12 -22.91 24.19
N SER A 144 47.78 -21.76 24.25
CA SER A 144 47.61 -20.67 25.23
C SER A 144 46.23 -20.00 25.18
N TYR A 145 45.52 -20.00 26.31
CA TYR A 145 44.28 -19.26 26.54
C TYR A 145 44.56 -18.18 27.60
N THR A 146 44.40 -16.91 27.19
CA THR A 146 44.43 -15.75 28.07
C THR A 146 43.07 -15.53 28.73
N ASP A 147 43.18 -15.07 29.97
CA ASP A 147 42.17 -14.65 30.92
C ASP A 147 40.95 -13.92 30.32
N TYR A 148 39.75 -14.39 30.64
CA TYR A 148 38.47 -13.74 30.31
C TYR A 148 37.49 -13.76 31.50
N SER A 149 38.01 -13.99 32.73
CA SER A 149 37.18 -14.14 33.93
C SER A 149 37.23 -12.97 34.91
N ASP A 150 38.14 -12.01 34.70
CA ASP A 150 38.16 -10.73 35.43
C ASP A 150 37.25 -9.66 34.79
N ASP A 151 36.92 -9.77 33.50
CA ASP A 151 36.05 -8.80 32.80
C ASP A 151 34.57 -8.89 33.22
N LEU A 152 34.07 -10.08 33.60
CA LEU A 152 32.67 -10.25 34.02
C LEU A 152 32.41 -9.81 35.47
N LYS A 153 33.44 -9.83 36.32
CA LYS A 153 33.37 -9.23 37.66
C LYS A 153 33.60 -7.72 37.64
N GLN A 154 34.39 -7.23 36.69
CA GLN A 154 34.49 -5.79 36.42
C GLN A 154 33.24 -5.23 35.75
N GLU A 155 32.51 -5.97 34.90
CA GLU A 155 31.23 -5.49 34.32
C GLU A 155 30.08 -5.49 35.34
N GLN A 156 30.01 -6.46 36.27
CA GLN A 156 28.99 -6.42 37.33
C GLN A 156 29.31 -5.41 38.44
N GLN A 157 30.60 -5.14 38.74
CA GLN A 157 30.98 -4.05 39.65
C GLN A 157 30.93 -2.67 38.99
N GLN A 158 31.15 -2.56 37.67
CA GLN A 158 30.87 -1.32 36.92
C GLN A 158 29.36 -1.06 36.75
N GLN A 159 28.51 -2.09 36.65
CA GLN A 159 27.04 -1.91 36.66
C GLN A 159 26.47 -1.59 38.05
N HIS A 160 27.10 -2.02 39.14
CA HIS A 160 26.73 -1.60 40.50
C HIS A 160 27.32 -0.24 40.91
N GLN A 161 28.41 0.23 40.29
CA GLN A 161 28.91 1.62 40.48
C GLN A 161 28.34 2.64 39.47
N GLN A 162 27.79 2.22 38.32
CA GLN A 162 27.03 3.11 37.42
C GLN A 162 25.56 3.29 37.81
N SER A 163 25.07 2.56 38.82
CA SER A 163 23.70 2.69 39.34
C SER A 163 23.56 3.71 40.49
N GLN A 164 24.62 4.47 40.81
CA GLN A 164 24.58 5.57 41.79
C GLN A 164 25.05 6.92 41.23
N ILE A 165 24.97 7.12 39.92
CA ILE A 165 24.98 8.47 39.37
C ILE A 165 23.51 8.90 39.21
N PRO A 166 23.01 9.88 39.99
CA PRO A 166 21.66 10.37 39.76
C PRO A 166 21.60 10.90 38.33
N GLN A 167 20.70 10.35 37.51
CA GLN A 167 20.44 10.86 36.17
C GLN A 167 20.01 12.33 36.27
N ARG A 168 20.98 13.23 36.11
CA ARG A 168 20.82 14.70 36.07
C ARG A 168 20.13 15.20 34.78
N SER A 169 19.37 14.35 34.08
CA SER A 169 18.59 14.78 32.90
C SER A 169 17.39 15.66 33.28
N ASN A 170 16.92 15.55 34.52
CA ASN A 170 15.91 16.43 35.08
C ASN A 170 16.50 17.74 35.63
N THR A 171 17.77 17.78 36.01
CA THR A 171 18.40 19.00 36.56
C THR A 171 18.83 19.96 35.46
N VAL A 172 19.30 19.49 34.28
CA VAL A 172 19.65 20.40 33.17
C VAL A 172 18.41 21.01 32.51
N LYS A 173 17.28 20.27 32.43
CA LYS A 173 15.99 20.84 32.00
C LYS A 173 15.40 21.81 33.03
N THR A 174 15.65 21.58 34.32
CA THR A 174 15.19 22.47 35.40
C THR A 174 16.08 23.71 35.53
N ILE A 175 17.39 23.59 35.32
CA ILE A 175 18.33 24.72 35.26
C ILE A 175 18.14 25.53 33.97
N ALA A 176 17.89 24.90 32.82
CA ALA A 176 17.55 25.62 31.59
C ALA A 176 16.19 26.34 31.69
N LYS A 177 15.25 25.87 32.53
CA LYS A 177 14.03 26.60 32.89
C LYS A 177 14.22 27.66 33.98
N ALA A 178 15.25 27.53 34.83
CA ALA A 178 15.50 28.44 35.95
C ALA A 178 16.54 29.52 35.65
N VAL A 179 17.35 29.38 34.60
CA VAL A 179 18.48 30.28 34.28
C VAL A 179 18.35 30.96 32.93
N LEU A 180 17.50 30.48 32.01
CA LEU A 180 17.18 31.22 30.80
C LEU A 180 15.98 32.14 31.09
N PRO A 181 16.11 33.46 30.91
CA PRO A 181 14.96 34.36 30.95
C PRO A 181 13.88 33.85 30.00
N ASP A 182 12.61 33.91 30.38
CA ASP A 182 11.48 33.51 29.53
C ASP A 182 11.58 34.14 28.12
N ALA A 183 12.11 35.37 28.05
CA ALA A 183 12.42 36.07 26.82
C ALA A 183 13.37 35.31 25.87
N VAL A 184 14.34 34.54 26.36
CA VAL A 184 15.27 33.76 25.52
C VAL A 184 14.60 32.48 25.01
N ILE A 185 13.76 31.84 25.82
CA ILE A 185 12.97 30.66 25.42
C ILE A 185 11.92 31.07 24.37
N GLU A 186 11.24 32.20 24.58
CA GLU A 186 10.33 32.79 23.60
C GLU A 186 11.05 33.18 22.32
N ARG A 187 12.23 33.80 22.42
CA ARG A 187 13.02 34.18 21.24
C ARG A 187 13.49 32.95 20.48
N ALA A 188 13.96 31.90 21.15
CA ALA A 188 14.33 30.63 20.51
C ALA A 188 13.15 29.94 19.83
N ARG A 189 11.96 29.95 20.46
CA ARG A 189 10.71 29.45 19.85
C ARG A 189 10.29 30.29 18.65
N SER A 190 10.36 31.62 18.76
CA SER A 190 10.02 32.54 17.66
C SER A 190 10.97 32.39 16.46
N VAL A 191 12.26 32.15 16.71
CA VAL A 191 13.27 31.91 15.67
C VAL A 191 13.07 30.55 15.03
N ALA A 192 12.82 29.49 15.81
CA ALA A 192 12.50 28.16 15.27
C ALA A 192 11.19 28.18 14.46
N HIS A 193 10.20 28.93 14.91
CA HIS A 193 8.91 29.11 14.22
C HIS A 193 9.06 29.93 12.92
N ARG A 194 9.84 31.02 12.94
CA ARG A 194 10.19 31.76 11.71
C ARG A 194 10.99 30.92 10.72
N ALA A 195 11.95 30.12 11.20
CA ALA A 195 12.74 29.24 10.36
C ALA A 195 11.90 28.13 9.69
N ARG A 196 10.92 27.56 10.43
CA ARG A 196 9.98 26.56 9.86
C ARG A 196 9.01 27.16 8.86
N ARG A 197 8.40 28.32 9.18
CA ARG A 197 7.57 29.06 8.21
C ARG A 197 8.37 29.42 6.96
N GLY A 198 9.62 29.83 7.12
CA GLY A 198 10.55 30.07 6.01
C GLY A 198 10.74 28.83 5.14
N SER A 199 10.90 27.64 5.74
CA SER A 199 11.11 26.39 5.00
C SER A 199 9.90 25.95 4.17
N MET A 200 8.67 25.99 4.72
CA MET A 200 7.48 25.59 3.95
C MET A 200 7.11 26.61 2.87
N VAL A 201 7.28 27.90 3.15
CA VAL A 201 7.10 28.97 2.15
C VAL A 201 8.13 28.85 1.03
N GLU A 202 9.38 28.52 1.35
CA GLU A 202 10.41 28.25 0.34
C GLU A 202 10.06 27.03 -0.53
N VAL A 203 9.52 25.96 0.07
CA VAL A 203 9.04 24.78 -0.68
C VAL A 203 7.89 25.19 -1.60
N TYR A 204 6.96 26.03 -1.13
CA TYR A 204 5.84 26.54 -1.93
C TYR A 204 6.32 27.38 -3.13
N GLU A 205 7.22 28.34 -2.91
CA GLU A 205 7.78 29.16 -4.01
C GLU A 205 8.55 28.30 -5.02
N LYS A 206 9.31 27.30 -4.55
CA LYS A 206 9.97 26.33 -5.43
C LYS A 206 8.95 25.48 -6.21
N ALA A 207 7.85 25.07 -5.58
CA ALA A 207 6.79 24.30 -6.22
C ALA A 207 6.09 25.11 -7.31
N LYS A 208 5.82 26.40 -7.07
CA LYS A 208 5.22 27.31 -8.05
C LYS A 208 6.09 27.49 -9.31
N ILE A 209 7.39 27.67 -9.13
CA ILE A 209 8.34 27.80 -10.25
C ILE A 209 8.45 26.46 -10.99
N ARG A 210 8.64 25.36 -10.24
CA ARG A 210 8.79 24.03 -10.83
C ARG A 210 7.54 23.60 -11.56
N GLY A 211 6.36 23.69 -10.94
CA GLY A 211 5.08 23.27 -11.51
C GLY A 211 4.87 23.82 -12.92
N LYS A 212 5.10 25.13 -13.11
CA LYS A 212 5.04 25.77 -14.44
C LYS A 212 6.10 25.28 -15.41
N GLN A 213 7.32 25.00 -14.94
CA GLN A 213 8.39 24.41 -15.76
C GLN A 213 8.17 22.94 -16.10
N LEU A 214 7.39 22.21 -15.29
CA LEU A 214 7.14 20.78 -15.45
C LEU A 214 6.03 20.50 -16.46
N GLU A 215 5.19 21.49 -16.77
CA GLU A 215 4.07 21.31 -17.70
C GLU A 215 4.56 21.18 -19.15
N ARG A 216 4.30 20.02 -19.76
CA ARG A 216 4.63 19.78 -21.16
C ARG A 216 3.55 20.36 -22.05
N LYS A 217 3.94 21.11 -23.07
CA LYS A 217 3.03 21.56 -24.14
C LYS A 217 2.29 20.37 -24.76
N LYS A 218 1.01 20.54 -25.08
CA LYS A 218 0.15 19.46 -25.61
C LYS A 218 0.74 18.76 -26.84
N TRP A 219 1.35 19.50 -27.77
CA TRP A 219 2.00 18.91 -28.94
C TRP A 219 3.20 18.04 -28.59
N VAL A 220 3.95 18.38 -27.52
CA VAL A 220 5.06 17.55 -27.01
C VAL A 220 4.54 16.28 -26.37
N GLN A 221 3.43 16.36 -25.64
CA GLN A 221 2.77 15.18 -25.06
C GLN A 221 2.34 14.20 -26.16
N VAL A 222 1.67 14.73 -27.20
CA VAL A 222 1.24 13.95 -28.37
C VAL A 222 2.45 13.36 -29.10
N LEU A 223 3.46 14.16 -29.41
CA LEU A 223 4.68 13.69 -30.07
C LEU A 223 5.37 12.59 -29.27
N PHE A 224 5.49 12.76 -27.95
CA PHE A 224 6.06 11.75 -27.05
C PHE A 224 5.26 10.45 -27.11
N GLU A 225 3.94 10.53 -26.94
CA GLU A 225 3.05 9.36 -26.97
C GLU A 225 3.18 8.58 -28.28
N TYR A 226 3.05 9.24 -29.43
CA TYR A 226 3.16 8.58 -30.74
C TYR A 226 4.59 8.09 -31.05
N THR A 227 5.62 8.76 -30.54
CA THR A 227 7.01 8.27 -30.65
C THR A 227 7.17 6.97 -29.88
N ILE A 228 6.63 6.87 -28.67
CA ILE A 228 6.67 5.62 -27.89
C ILE A 228 5.87 4.52 -28.59
N TYR A 229 4.68 4.81 -29.14
CA TYR A 229 3.92 3.81 -29.91
C TYR A 229 4.68 3.34 -31.15
N LEU A 230 5.33 4.24 -31.88
CA LEU A 230 6.18 3.88 -33.01
C LEU A 230 7.35 2.99 -32.56
N LEU A 231 8.02 3.35 -31.46
CA LEU A 231 9.10 2.53 -30.89
C LEU A 231 8.61 1.15 -30.46
N LEU A 232 7.40 1.04 -29.87
CA LEU A 232 6.80 -0.24 -29.52
C LEU A 232 6.49 -1.08 -30.76
N LEU A 233 5.96 -0.47 -31.83
CA LEU A 233 5.71 -1.17 -33.09
C LEU A 233 7.01 -1.64 -33.74
N CYS A 234 8.03 -0.78 -33.77
CA CYS A 234 9.38 -1.13 -34.23
C CYS A 234 9.97 -2.25 -33.37
N PHE A 235 9.80 -2.22 -32.06
CA PHE A 235 10.26 -3.28 -31.17
C PHE A 235 9.56 -4.61 -31.45
N ILE A 236 8.23 -4.61 -31.61
CA ILE A 236 7.47 -5.81 -31.97
C ILE A 236 7.98 -6.38 -33.31
N TYR A 237 8.12 -5.54 -34.34
CA TYR A 237 8.55 -6.01 -35.64
C TYR A 237 10.03 -6.42 -35.65
N PHE A 238 10.96 -5.52 -35.33
CA PHE A 238 12.39 -5.77 -35.48
C PHE A 238 12.99 -6.66 -34.37
N VAL A 239 12.44 -6.63 -33.15
CA VAL A 239 12.97 -7.44 -32.03
C VAL A 239 12.21 -8.76 -31.90
N LEU A 240 10.87 -8.74 -31.84
CA LEU A 240 10.11 -9.96 -31.55
C LEU A 240 9.89 -10.84 -32.79
N VAL A 241 9.48 -10.26 -33.92
CA VAL A 241 9.08 -11.00 -35.14
C VAL A 241 10.25 -11.22 -36.10
N GLY A 242 10.87 -10.15 -36.59
CA GLY A 242 11.99 -10.09 -37.52
C GLY A 242 11.69 -10.50 -38.97
N MET A 243 10.66 -11.31 -39.21
CA MET A 243 10.42 -11.95 -40.51
C MET A 243 9.84 -10.97 -41.56
N PRO A 244 10.21 -11.11 -42.86
CA PRO A 244 11.18 -12.07 -43.41
C PRO A 244 12.65 -11.61 -43.33
N LEU A 245 12.94 -10.43 -42.79
CA LEU A 245 14.29 -9.83 -42.79
C LEU A 245 15.30 -10.66 -42.00
N TRP A 246 14.90 -11.12 -40.81
CA TRP A 246 15.67 -12.05 -39.97
C TRP A 246 14.75 -12.82 -39.02
N LYS A 247 15.32 -13.69 -38.20
CA LYS A 247 14.59 -14.43 -37.17
C LYS A 247 14.55 -13.61 -35.87
N GLY A 248 13.38 -13.13 -35.48
CA GLY A 248 13.21 -12.35 -34.23
C GLY A 248 13.36 -13.20 -32.97
N ALA A 249 13.27 -12.54 -31.81
CA ALA A 249 13.45 -13.15 -30.50
C ALA A 249 12.46 -14.29 -30.23
N VAL A 250 11.22 -14.20 -30.70
CA VAL A 250 10.22 -15.27 -30.52
C VAL A 250 10.61 -16.53 -31.29
N TYR A 251 11.17 -16.38 -32.51
CA TYR A 251 11.70 -17.52 -33.26
C TYR A 251 12.88 -18.17 -32.53
N TRP A 252 13.83 -17.36 -32.06
CA TRP A 252 14.99 -17.89 -31.34
C TRP A 252 14.60 -18.54 -30.03
N LEU A 253 13.61 -18.00 -29.32
CA LEU A 253 13.03 -18.60 -28.14
C LEU A 253 12.44 -19.97 -28.45
N TYR A 254 11.65 -20.08 -29.53
CA TYR A 254 11.12 -21.35 -30.01
C TYR A 254 12.25 -22.34 -30.36
N TRP A 255 13.28 -21.91 -31.09
CA TRP A 255 14.43 -22.75 -31.44
C TRP A 255 15.18 -23.24 -30.20
N VAL A 256 15.41 -22.35 -29.23
CA VAL A 256 16.08 -22.68 -27.97
C VAL A 256 15.25 -23.68 -27.15
N VAL A 257 13.94 -23.47 -27.03
CA VAL A 257 13.03 -24.40 -26.31
C VAL A 257 12.94 -25.76 -27.01
N SER A 258 12.94 -25.79 -28.35
CA SER A 258 12.84 -27.04 -29.13
C SER A 258 14.14 -27.83 -29.24
N THR A 259 15.31 -27.19 -29.16
CA THR A 259 16.59 -27.85 -29.48
C THR A 259 17.63 -27.86 -28.36
N LYS A 260 17.58 -26.90 -27.41
CA LYS A 260 18.65 -26.69 -26.41
C LYS A 260 18.20 -26.80 -24.97
N PHE A 261 16.94 -26.51 -24.65
CA PHE A 261 16.47 -26.66 -23.28
C PHE A 261 16.42 -28.15 -22.90
N VAL A 262 17.30 -28.56 -21.99
CA VAL A 262 17.08 -29.76 -21.17
C VAL A 262 16.01 -29.40 -20.16
N ILE A 263 14.77 -29.50 -20.61
CA ILE A 263 13.55 -29.02 -19.96
C ILE A 263 13.49 -29.44 -18.48
N THR A 264 13.93 -30.64 -18.12
CA THR A 264 13.79 -31.12 -16.73
C THR A 264 14.54 -30.27 -15.70
N GLY A 265 15.81 -29.92 -15.93
CA GLY A 265 16.64 -29.24 -14.92
C GLY A 265 16.28 -27.76 -14.71
N GLY A 266 16.01 -27.03 -15.80
CA GLY A 266 15.65 -25.60 -15.72
C GLY A 266 14.30 -25.38 -15.02
N TRP A 267 13.31 -26.21 -15.33
CA TRP A 267 11.99 -26.13 -14.69
C TRP A 267 12.03 -26.51 -13.22
N SER A 268 12.88 -27.47 -12.81
CA SER A 268 13.07 -27.80 -11.39
C SER A 268 13.57 -26.60 -10.58
N ILE A 269 14.44 -25.75 -11.14
CA ILE A 269 14.90 -24.53 -10.48
C ILE A 269 13.76 -23.52 -10.34
N THR A 270 13.03 -23.25 -11.43
CA THR A 270 11.89 -22.33 -11.46
C THR A 270 10.79 -22.75 -10.47
N ILE A 271 10.42 -24.04 -10.45
CA ILE A 271 9.45 -24.59 -9.51
C ILE A 271 10.02 -24.56 -8.08
N GLY A 272 11.29 -24.91 -7.89
CA GLY A 272 11.93 -24.89 -6.58
C GLY A 272 11.90 -23.50 -5.95
N ILE A 273 12.19 -22.46 -6.73
CA ILE A 273 12.06 -21.06 -6.30
C ILE A 273 10.61 -20.71 -5.97
N ALA A 274 9.65 -21.09 -6.83
CA ALA A 274 8.23 -20.86 -6.58
C ALA A 274 7.73 -21.57 -5.32
N LEU A 275 8.17 -22.81 -5.08
CA LEU A 275 7.87 -23.59 -3.88
C LEU A 275 8.41 -22.91 -2.64
N ILE A 276 9.66 -22.43 -2.67
CA ILE A 276 10.25 -21.69 -1.56
C ILE A 276 9.43 -20.43 -1.26
N TYR A 277 9.11 -19.61 -2.26
CA TYR A 277 8.31 -18.40 -2.04
C TYR A 277 6.88 -18.69 -1.56
N ALA A 278 6.26 -19.77 -2.03
CA ALA A 278 4.92 -20.15 -1.62
C ALA A 278 4.89 -20.68 -0.18
N PHE A 279 5.84 -21.56 0.20
CA PHE A 279 5.79 -22.30 1.47
C PHE A 279 6.61 -21.68 2.61
N ALA A 280 7.68 -20.93 2.33
CA ALA A 280 8.46 -20.29 3.39
C ALA A 280 7.63 -19.39 4.33
N PRO A 281 6.63 -18.62 3.85
CA PRO A 281 5.73 -17.87 4.73
C PRO A 281 4.97 -18.73 5.74
N LEU A 282 4.64 -19.98 5.38
CA LEU A 282 3.91 -20.91 6.26
C LEU A 282 4.79 -21.40 7.43
N LEU A 283 6.09 -21.11 7.43
CA LEU A 283 6.99 -21.46 8.54
C LEU A 283 6.81 -20.54 9.76
N ILE A 284 6.04 -19.45 9.64
CA ILE A 284 5.72 -18.58 10.76
C ILE A 284 4.23 -18.62 11.06
N LEU A 285 3.88 -18.54 12.34
CA LEU A 285 2.50 -18.34 12.76
C LEU A 285 2.18 -16.85 12.86
N PHE A 286 0.90 -16.52 12.72
CA PHE A 286 0.39 -15.21 13.08
C PHE A 286 0.61 -14.96 14.57
N GLU A 287 0.83 -13.69 14.95
CA GLU A 287 0.90 -13.29 16.34
C GLU A 287 -0.41 -13.62 17.08
N LYS A 288 -0.32 -13.80 18.40
CA LYS A 288 -1.50 -14.01 19.23
C LYS A 288 -2.35 -12.75 19.24
N GLU A 289 -3.66 -12.94 19.22
CA GLU A 289 -4.60 -11.85 19.30
C GLU A 289 -4.56 -11.21 20.70
N PRO A 290 -4.57 -9.87 20.81
CA PRO A 290 -4.64 -9.21 22.11
C PRO A 290 -5.96 -9.53 22.81
N PRO A 291 -5.94 -9.68 24.15
CA PRO A 291 -7.15 -9.96 24.91
C PRO A 291 -8.17 -8.82 24.74
N MET A 292 -9.44 -9.18 24.72
CA MET A 292 -10.52 -8.21 24.78
C MET A 292 -10.55 -7.60 26.19
N VAL A 293 -10.40 -6.28 26.26
CA VAL A 293 -10.45 -5.54 27.52
C VAL A 293 -11.83 -4.88 27.60
N GLU A 294 -12.60 -5.20 28.64
CA GLU A 294 -13.84 -4.49 28.93
C GLU A 294 -13.52 -3.02 29.23
N ARG A 295 -14.22 -2.11 28.56
CA ARG A 295 -14.01 -0.67 28.70
C ARG A 295 -15.30 -0.05 29.22
N PRO A 296 -15.31 0.39 30.49
CA PRO A 296 -16.38 1.25 31.02
C PRO A 296 -16.57 2.50 30.16
N ALA A 297 -17.75 3.12 30.23
CA ALA A 297 -18.09 4.28 29.41
C ALA A 297 -17.18 5.51 29.63
N ASP A 298 -16.54 5.60 30.79
CA ASP A 298 -15.62 6.65 31.23
C ASP A 298 -14.12 6.29 31.08
N PHE A 299 -13.83 5.15 30.45
CA PHE A 299 -12.46 4.68 30.26
C PHE A 299 -11.61 5.68 29.45
N ASP A 300 -10.51 6.16 30.03
CA ASP A 300 -9.59 7.05 29.31
C ASP A 300 -8.79 6.28 28.25
N LEU A 301 -9.24 6.39 27.01
CA LEU A 301 -8.60 5.78 25.84
C LEU A 301 -7.13 6.18 25.67
N LYS A 302 -6.66 7.30 26.24
CA LYS A 302 -5.24 7.70 26.17
C LYS A 302 -4.34 6.77 26.98
N THR A 303 -4.90 6.05 27.95
CA THR A 303 -4.16 5.06 28.74
C THR A 303 -3.86 3.79 27.94
N LEU A 304 -4.54 3.57 26.81
CA LEU A 304 -4.25 2.44 25.93
C LEU A 304 -2.81 2.51 25.41
N PRO A 305 -2.07 1.38 25.44
CA PRO A 305 -0.72 1.32 24.90
C PRO A 305 -0.65 1.88 23.48
N GLY A 306 0.32 2.78 23.27
CA GLY A 306 0.59 3.43 21.99
C GLY A 306 -0.42 4.48 21.50
N VAL A 307 -1.59 4.63 22.12
CA VAL A 307 -2.62 5.60 21.68
C VAL A 307 -2.24 7.04 22.03
N HIS A 308 -1.65 7.28 23.20
CA HIS A 308 -1.33 8.62 23.71
C HIS A 308 -0.49 9.48 22.74
N ASN A 309 0.39 8.86 21.94
CA ASN A 309 1.29 9.55 21.00
C ASN A 309 0.98 9.29 19.52
N THR A 310 -0.17 8.68 19.23
CA THR A 310 -0.57 8.28 17.87
C THR A 310 -1.87 8.96 17.44
N ALA A 311 -1.89 9.54 16.24
CA ALA A 311 -3.12 9.99 15.59
C ALA A 311 -3.63 8.96 14.60
N LEU A 312 -4.95 8.97 14.35
CA LEU A 312 -5.58 8.24 13.27
C LEU A 312 -5.89 9.19 12.12
N LEU A 313 -5.41 8.88 10.91
CA LEU A 313 -5.67 9.64 9.69
C LEU A 313 -6.50 8.80 8.73
N ILE A 314 -7.63 9.34 8.28
CA ILE A 314 -8.58 8.68 7.38
C ILE A 314 -8.77 9.58 6.14
N PRO A 315 -8.06 9.33 5.02
CA PRO A 315 -8.30 10.04 3.77
C PRO A 315 -9.62 9.56 3.14
N CYS A 316 -10.48 10.50 2.74
CA CYS A 316 -11.83 10.20 2.26
C CYS A 316 -12.08 10.82 0.87
N TYR A 317 -12.79 10.09 0.02
CA TYR A 317 -13.30 10.60 -1.26
C TYR A 317 -14.75 10.16 -1.47
N LYS A 318 -15.68 11.11 -1.35
CA LYS A 318 -17.12 10.88 -1.44
C LYS A 318 -17.60 9.77 -0.48
N SER A 319 -17.29 9.93 0.81
CA SER A 319 -17.37 8.87 1.81
C SER A 319 -18.59 9.01 2.75
N GLU A 320 -19.52 9.93 2.50
CA GLU A 320 -20.71 10.17 3.33
C GLU A 320 -21.45 8.88 3.73
N ASN A 321 -21.59 7.94 2.79
CA ASN A 321 -22.35 6.70 3.00
C ASN A 321 -21.53 5.53 3.58
N ILE A 322 -20.21 5.69 3.78
CA ILE A 322 -19.30 4.57 4.13
C ILE A 322 -18.49 4.85 5.40
N ILE A 323 -18.16 6.11 5.67
CA ILE A 323 -17.26 6.46 6.77
C ILE A 323 -17.87 6.20 8.16
N GLY A 324 -19.20 6.04 8.26
CA GLY A 324 -19.93 5.84 9.52
C GLY A 324 -19.42 4.66 10.36
N PRO A 325 -19.50 3.42 9.86
CA PRO A 325 -18.97 2.23 10.54
C PRO A 325 -17.50 2.34 10.94
N THR A 326 -16.66 2.90 10.06
CA THR A 326 -15.24 3.17 10.32
C THR A 326 -15.05 4.09 11.52
N LEU A 327 -15.82 5.18 11.62
CA LEU A 327 -15.77 6.10 12.76
C LEU A 327 -16.31 5.46 14.04
N GLU A 328 -17.37 4.67 13.95
CA GLU A 328 -17.93 3.95 15.09
C GLU A 328 -16.90 2.99 15.72
N ALA A 329 -16.13 2.29 14.89
CA ALA A 329 -15.03 1.46 15.34
C ALA A 329 -13.86 2.31 15.89
N ALA A 330 -13.48 3.37 15.19
CA ALA A 330 -12.34 4.20 15.55
C ALA A 330 -12.47 4.89 16.91
N VAL A 331 -13.66 5.41 17.25
CA VAL A 331 -13.89 6.11 18.54
C VAL A 331 -13.83 5.18 19.75
N LYS A 332 -13.87 3.85 19.55
CA LYS A 332 -13.68 2.85 20.61
C LYS A 332 -12.19 2.66 20.93
N ILE A 333 -11.28 3.05 20.04
CA ILE A 333 -9.82 2.86 20.16
C ILE A 333 -9.10 4.18 20.42
N PHE A 334 -9.47 5.24 19.70
CA PHE A 334 -8.82 6.54 19.76
C PHE A 334 -9.73 7.58 20.41
N PRO A 335 -9.19 8.48 21.26
CA PRO A 335 -9.90 9.68 21.64
C PRO A 335 -10.33 10.45 20.38
N ARG A 336 -11.53 11.03 20.38
CA ARG A 336 -12.05 11.83 19.24
C ARG A 336 -11.06 12.89 18.74
N SER A 337 -10.31 13.49 19.66
CA SER A 337 -9.28 14.50 19.38
C SER A 337 -8.01 13.97 18.66
N HIS A 338 -7.85 12.65 18.57
CA HIS A 338 -6.76 11.97 17.86
C HIS A 338 -7.18 11.51 16.45
N ILE A 339 -8.47 11.61 16.09
CA ILE A 339 -9.01 11.15 14.82
C ILE A 339 -9.14 12.34 13.87
N PHE A 340 -8.55 12.23 12.69
CA PHE A 340 -8.58 13.22 11.62
C PHE A 340 -9.12 12.57 10.34
N VAL A 341 -10.28 13.04 9.89
CA VAL A 341 -10.86 12.69 8.59
C VAL A 341 -10.46 13.76 7.60
N ILE A 342 -9.75 13.37 6.53
CA ILE A 342 -9.27 14.28 5.49
C ILE A 342 -10.02 13.99 4.20
N ALA A 343 -11.17 14.64 4.03
CA ALA A 343 -11.95 14.55 2.80
C ALA A 343 -11.26 15.35 1.69
N ASN A 344 -11.19 14.78 0.49
CA ASN A 344 -10.47 15.39 -0.62
C ASN A 344 -11.27 15.39 -1.92
N GLY A 345 -11.01 16.36 -2.78
CA GLY A 345 -11.61 16.44 -4.11
C GLY A 345 -11.05 17.61 -4.89
N ASN A 346 -11.09 17.55 -6.22
CA ASN A 346 -10.64 18.65 -7.09
C ASN A 346 -11.69 19.78 -7.13
N SER A 347 -12.03 20.33 -5.97
CA SER A 347 -13.08 21.34 -5.76
C SER A 347 -12.73 22.23 -4.57
N GLU A 348 -13.04 23.51 -4.64
CA GLU A 348 -12.87 24.44 -3.51
C GLU A 348 -13.82 24.10 -2.37
N THR A 349 -15.02 23.61 -2.68
CA THR A 349 -16.04 23.17 -1.73
C THR A 349 -16.13 21.64 -1.64
N PRO A 350 -16.55 21.09 -0.49
CA PRO A 350 -16.76 19.65 -0.31
C PRO A 350 -17.66 19.03 -1.38
N LEU A 351 -17.39 17.76 -1.73
CA LEU A 351 -18.11 17.02 -2.77
C LEU A 351 -19.38 16.31 -2.26
N ASP A 352 -19.50 16.13 -0.95
CA ASP A 352 -20.61 15.44 -0.27
C ASP A 352 -20.69 15.89 1.21
N ASN A 353 -21.60 15.32 2.00
CA ASN A 353 -21.78 15.70 3.42
C ASN A 353 -20.94 14.85 4.38
N THR A 354 -19.75 14.39 3.97
CA THR A 354 -18.82 13.65 4.86
C THR A 354 -18.57 14.39 6.19
N GLU A 355 -18.53 15.74 6.16
CA GLU A 355 -18.38 16.57 7.36
C GLU A 355 -19.52 16.35 8.38
N GLU A 356 -20.76 16.22 7.91
CA GLU A 356 -21.92 16.03 8.78
C GLU A 356 -21.88 14.68 9.49
N VAL A 357 -21.37 13.65 8.83
CA VAL A 357 -21.09 12.35 9.46
C VAL A 357 -20.02 12.52 10.54
N CYS A 358 -18.92 13.21 10.24
CA CYS A 358 -17.82 13.44 11.19
C CYS A 358 -18.30 14.21 12.44
N ARG A 359 -19.19 15.19 12.25
CA ARG A 359 -19.76 16.02 13.32
C ARG A 359 -20.52 15.18 14.34
N ARG A 360 -21.30 14.19 13.89
CA ARG A 360 -22.03 13.25 14.77
C ARG A 360 -21.11 12.46 15.71
N TYR A 361 -19.90 12.14 15.27
CA TYR A 361 -18.90 11.45 16.09
C TYR A 361 -17.98 12.40 16.88
N GLY A 362 -18.06 13.71 16.64
CA GLY A 362 -17.22 14.72 17.28
C GLY A 362 -15.73 14.61 16.91
N VAL A 363 -15.41 14.06 15.73
CA VAL A 363 -14.04 13.91 15.23
C VAL A 363 -13.64 15.11 14.37
N LYS A 364 -12.33 15.30 14.15
CA LYS A 364 -11.84 16.43 13.34
C LYS A 364 -12.02 16.13 11.86
N HIS A 365 -12.69 17.03 11.14
CA HIS A 365 -12.82 16.99 9.69
C HIS A 365 -11.93 18.06 9.04
N VAL A 366 -11.29 17.71 7.92
CA VAL A 366 -10.43 18.60 7.12
C VAL A 366 -10.78 18.42 5.66
N TRP A 367 -11.09 19.52 4.97
CA TRP A 367 -11.30 19.52 3.52
C TRP A 367 -9.99 19.84 2.78
N SER A 368 -9.63 19.00 1.81
CA SER A 368 -8.52 19.21 0.87
C SER A 368 -9.07 19.43 -0.54
N SER A 369 -8.85 20.64 -1.08
CA SER A 369 -9.28 21.02 -2.44
C SER A 369 -8.48 20.36 -3.58
N VAL A 370 -7.55 19.47 -3.23
CA VAL A 370 -6.79 18.64 -4.16
C VAL A 370 -7.23 17.19 -4.01
N GLY A 371 -7.80 16.63 -5.08
CA GLY A 371 -8.30 15.26 -5.13
C GLY A 371 -7.17 14.24 -5.29
N SER A 372 -6.62 13.77 -4.18
CA SER A 372 -5.58 12.76 -4.16
C SER A 372 -5.41 12.16 -2.76
N LYS A 373 -5.43 10.82 -2.66
CA LYS A 373 -5.23 10.09 -1.39
C LYS A 373 -3.89 10.44 -0.75
N ILE A 374 -2.81 10.50 -1.54
CA ILE A 374 -1.47 10.84 -1.03
C ILE A 374 -1.39 12.28 -0.52
N VAL A 375 -2.11 13.22 -1.16
CA VAL A 375 -2.16 14.62 -0.70
C VAL A 375 -2.97 14.72 0.60
N ALA A 376 -4.11 14.03 0.68
CA ALA A 376 -4.92 13.98 1.90
C ALA A 376 -4.12 13.43 3.10
N GLN A 377 -3.38 12.34 2.90
CA GLN A 377 -2.51 11.78 3.94
C GLN A 377 -1.35 12.73 4.31
N TYR A 378 -0.76 13.43 3.33
CA TYR A 378 0.29 14.44 3.57
C TYR A 378 -0.23 15.61 4.41
N VAL A 379 -1.39 16.16 4.06
CA VAL A 379 -2.09 17.21 4.82
C VAL A 379 -2.42 16.73 6.23
N GLY A 380 -2.92 15.49 6.37
CA GLY A 380 -3.17 14.85 7.65
C GLY A 380 -1.92 14.80 8.55
N CYS A 381 -0.73 14.57 7.99
CA CYS A 381 0.53 14.55 8.75
C CYS A 381 0.91 15.92 9.34
N TYR A 382 0.51 17.04 8.73
CA TYR A 382 0.69 18.38 9.29
C TYR A 382 -0.38 18.70 10.33
N LYS A 383 -1.64 18.30 10.10
CA LYS A 383 -2.71 18.43 11.09
C LYS A 383 -2.48 17.62 12.35
N ALA A 384 -1.80 16.48 12.23
CA ALA A 384 -1.41 15.63 13.35
C ALA A 384 0.02 15.92 13.87
N LYS A 385 0.60 17.11 13.64
CA LYS A 385 2.02 17.36 13.91
C LYS A 385 2.46 17.18 15.37
N ARG A 386 1.52 17.33 16.31
CA ARG A 386 1.72 17.10 17.75
C ARG A 386 1.94 15.63 18.11
N PHE A 387 1.49 14.72 17.26
CA PHE A 387 1.66 13.29 17.45
C PHE A 387 3.01 12.84 16.88
N GLN A 388 3.62 11.88 17.57
CA GLN A 388 4.87 11.27 17.11
C GLN A 388 4.59 10.29 15.97
N ASN A 389 3.50 9.55 16.08
CA ASN A 389 3.13 8.48 15.17
C ASN A 389 1.76 8.75 14.55
N VAL A 390 1.53 8.16 13.38
CA VAL A 390 0.24 8.21 12.70
C VAL A 390 -0.15 6.83 12.20
N LEU A 391 -1.39 6.44 12.45
CA LEU A 391 -2.03 5.28 11.84
C LEU A 391 -2.85 5.78 10.65
N LEU A 392 -2.54 5.30 9.46
CA LEU A 392 -3.30 5.53 8.24
C LEU A 392 -4.29 4.38 8.09
N ILE A 393 -5.56 4.67 7.83
CA ILE A 393 -6.56 3.67 7.41
C ILE A 393 -7.37 4.17 6.21
N ASP A 394 -7.91 3.28 5.38
CA ASP A 394 -8.93 3.65 4.39
C ASP A 394 -10.29 3.97 5.06
N ASP A 395 -11.18 4.60 4.31
CA ASP A 395 -12.50 5.05 4.77
C ASP A 395 -13.50 3.91 4.99
N ASP A 396 -13.19 2.72 4.50
CA ASP A 396 -13.95 1.46 4.64
C ASP A 396 -13.25 0.41 5.53
N CYS A 397 -12.35 0.85 6.40
CA CYS A 397 -11.61 -0.02 7.32
C CYS A 397 -12.20 0.00 8.74
N ALA A 398 -12.70 -1.15 9.22
CA ALA A 398 -13.18 -1.29 10.59
C ALA A 398 -12.09 -1.82 11.54
N LEU A 399 -11.74 -1.03 12.57
CA LEU A 399 -10.80 -1.45 13.60
C LEU A 399 -11.49 -2.38 14.62
N PRO A 400 -10.95 -3.58 14.90
CA PRO A 400 -11.55 -4.46 15.89
C PRO A 400 -11.46 -3.85 17.30
N PRO A 401 -12.38 -4.17 18.23
CA PRO A 401 -12.40 -3.55 19.57
C PRO A 401 -11.10 -3.71 20.38
N ASN A 402 -10.39 -4.82 20.18
CA ASN A 402 -9.09 -5.14 20.77
C ASN A 402 -7.90 -4.67 19.91
N PHE A 403 -8.09 -3.78 18.94
CA PHE A 403 -7.04 -3.35 18.01
C PHE A 403 -5.78 -2.84 18.75
N PRO A 404 -4.60 -3.42 18.48
CA PRO A 404 -3.36 -3.02 19.13
C PRO A 404 -2.67 -1.89 18.36
N VAL A 405 -2.54 -0.72 19.00
CA VAL A 405 -1.76 0.40 18.48
C VAL A 405 -0.28 0.20 18.85
N VAL A 406 0.45 -0.51 18.00
CA VAL A 406 1.83 -0.97 18.29
C VAL A 406 2.92 0.07 17.99
N SER A 407 2.71 1.31 18.44
CA SER A 407 3.62 2.42 18.18
C SER A 407 4.98 2.28 18.87
N ASP A 408 5.05 1.44 19.90
CA ASP A 408 6.25 0.97 20.58
C ASP A 408 7.19 0.17 19.65
N ARG A 409 6.67 -0.43 18.57
CA ARG A 409 7.48 -1.17 17.59
C ARG A 409 8.26 -0.28 16.62
N LEU A 410 7.95 1.03 16.57
CA LEU A 410 8.63 2.00 15.70
C LEU A 410 10.00 2.42 16.26
N VAL A 411 10.87 1.45 16.49
CA VAL A 411 12.21 1.63 17.09
C VAL A 411 13.33 1.47 16.08
N GLY A 412 14.40 2.26 16.25
CA GLY A 412 15.58 2.20 15.39
C GLY A 412 15.25 2.42 13.92
N LYS A 413 15.55 1.43 13.07
CA LYS A 413 15.24 1.45 11.64
C LYS A 413 13.79 1.11 11.31
N ILE A 414 12.99 0.57 12.24
CA ILE A 414 11.57 0.28 11.97
C ILE A 414 10.82 1.61 11.93
N LYS A 415 10.31 1.97 10.76
CA LYS A 415 9.62 3.26 10.51
C LYS A 415 8.19 3.10 10.05
N SER A 416 7.79 1.87 9.73
CA SER A 416 6.42 1.53 9.42
C SER A 416 6.07 0.13 9.92
N VAL A 417 4.83 -0.02 10.38
CA VAL A 417 4.21 -1.30 10.71
C VAL A 417 2.92 -1.43 9.90
N GLY A 418 2.86 -2.39 8.98
CA GLY A 418 1.60 -2.75 8.31
C GLY A 418 0.77 -3.68 9.19
N TYR A 419 -0.54 -3.70 9.02
CA TYR A 419 -1.42 -4.65 9.71
C TYR A 419 -1.99 -5.67 8.73
N THR A 420 -2.18 -6.90 9.18
CA THR A 420 -2.87 -7.90 8.36
C THR A 420 -4.34 -7.53 8.19
N ILE A 421 -4.86 -7.69 6.98
CA ILE A 421 -6.23 -7.33 6.61
C ILE A 421 -7.03 -8.58 6.23
N LYS A 422 -8.35 -8.48 6.33
CA LYS A 422 -9.31 -9.47 5.84
C LYS A 422 -10.40 -8.82 5.01
N SER A 423 -10.91 -9.58 4.06
CA SER A 423 -11.98 -9.14 3.16
C SER A 423 -13.33 -9.52 3.76
N VAL A 424 -14.25 -8.57 3.82
CA VAL A 424 -15.63 -8.77 4.28
C VAL A 424 -16.65 -8.26 3.27
N GLY A 425 -17.86 -8.78 3.37
CA GLY A 425 -19.05 -8.17 2.78
C GLY A 425 -19.61 -7.06 3.66
N PRO A 426 -20.73 -6.45 3.23
CA PRO A 426 -21.44 -5.47 4.05
C PRO A 426 -21.73 -6.00 5.45
N GLU A 427 -21.73 -5.11 6.44
CA GLU A 427 -21.99 -5.42 7.85
C GLU A 427 -21.04 -6.49 8.41
N SER A 428 -19.78 -6.51 7.96
CA SER A 428 -18.75 -7.46 8.41
C SER A 428 -19.10 -8.93 8.15
N SER A 429 -20.00 -9.20 7.20
CA SER A 429 -20.36 -10.57 6.81
C SER A 429 -19.23 -11.26 6.03
N LYS A 430 -19.25 -12.60 5.93
CA LYS A 430 -18.29 -13.34 5.09
C LYS A 430 -18.43 -13.03 3.60
N GLY A 431 -19.56 -12.47 3.18
CA GLY A 431 -19.82 -12.10 1.80
C GLY A 431 -19.88 -13.29 0.83
N THR A 432 -19.72 -12.97 -0.46
CA THR A 432 -19.77 -13.92 -1.57
C THR A 432 -18.54 -14.85 -1.60
N TRP A 433 -18.58 -15.90 -2.43
CA TRP A 433 -17.40 -16.75 -2.67
C TRP A 433 -16.21 -15.96 -3.24
N CYS A 434 -16.48 -14.89 -3.99
CA CYS A 434 -15.46 -13.97 -4.48
C CYS A 434 -14.78 -13.22 -3.33
N GLN A 435 -15.56 -12.70 -2.37
CA GLN A 435 -15.04 -12.01 -1.18
C GLN A 435 -14.27 -12.96 -0.26
N GLN A 436 -14.73 -14.20 -0.10
CA GLN A 436 -14.01 -15.23 0.67
C GLN A 436 -12.70 -15.68 -0.01
N ALA A 437 -12.68 -15.77 -1.35
CA ALA A 437 -11.46 -16.06 -2.09
C ALA A 437 -10.43 -14.91 -1.97
N GLN A 438 -10.92 -13.66 -2.04
CA GLN A 438 -10.10 -12.48 -1.79
C GLN A 438 -9.59 -12.43 -0.33
N ASP A 439 -10.42 -12.85 0.62
CA ASP A 439 -10.06 -12.91 2.04
C ASP A 439 -8.87 -13.85 2.28
N LEU A 440 -8.90 -15.03 1.66
CA LEU A 440 -7.77 -15.95 1.68
C LEU A 440 -6.49 -15.29 1.12
N GLU A 441 -6.58 -14.58 -0.01
CA GLU A 441 -5.42 -13.88 -0.60
C GLU A 441 -4.88 -12.77 0.30
N TYR A 442 -5.75 -12.01 0.95
CA TYR A 442 -5.37 -10.95 1.89
C TYR A 442 -4.66 -11.50 3.11
N LYS A 443 -5.23 -12.52 3.75
CA LYS A 443 -4.64 -13.18 4.93
C LYS A 443 -3.30 -13.82 4.59
N LEU A 444 -3.18 -14.50 3.44
CA LEU A 444 -1.93 -15.12 3.00
C LEU A 444 -0.86 -14.06 2.64
N SER A 445 -1.24 -12.99 1.95
CA SER A 445 -0.36 -11.84 1.66
C SER A 445 0.14 -11.17 2.94
N GLY A 446 -0.73 -11.05 3.94
CA GLY A 446 -0.37 -10.58 5.28
C GLY A 446 0.71 -11.44 5.94
N LEU A 447 0.57 -12.76 5.88
CA LEU A 447 1.58 -13.70 6.41
C LEU A 447 2.91 -13.62 5.65
N GLN A 448 2.85 -13.55 4.31
CA GLN A 448 4.01 -13.35 3.43
C GLN A 448 4.79 -12.10 3.82
N ARG A 449 4.10 -10.97 4.02
CA ARG A 449 4.72 -9.71 4.45
C ARG A 449 5.26 -9.79 5.88
N ALA A 450 4.60 -10.52 6.77
CA ALA A 450 5.10 -10.74 8.12
C ALA A 450 6.41 -11.54 8.10
N PHE A 451 6.49 -12.56 7.25
CA PHE A 451 7.71 -13.32 7.04
C PHE A 451 8.83 -12.45 6.45
N ALA A 452 8.54 -11.70 5.38
CA ALA A 452 9.48 -10.76 4.77
C ALA A 452 9.98 -9.70 5.78
N GLY A 453 9.07 -9.19 6.62
CA GLY A 453 9.38 -8.27 7.71
C GLY A 453 10.32 -8.88 8.75
N LYS A 454 10.20 -10.18 9.07
CA LYS A 454 11.09 -10.87 10.04
C LYS A 454 12.51 -11.07 9.51
N VAL A 455 12.66 -11.47 8.24
CA VAL A 455 13.99 -11.78 7.67
C VAL A 455 14.67 -10.57 7.00
N GLY A 456 13.93 -9.49 6.76
CA GLY A 456 14.43 -8.29 6.11
C GLY A 456 13.46 -7.12 6.30
N SER A 457 12.77 -6.73 5.24
CA SER A 457 11.70 -5.73 5.27
C SER A 457 10.59 -6.21 4.36
N ALA A 458 9.33 -5.95 4.73
CA ALA A 458 8.23 -6.05 3.77
C ALA A 458 8.44 -5.06 2.60
N THR A 459 7.94 -5.41 1.41
CA THR A 459 8.09 -4.59 0.20
C THR A 459 7.19 -3.34 0.21
N PHE A 460 6.16 -3.33 1.03
CA PHE A 460 5.36 -2.16 1.39
C PHE A 460 4.42 -2.54 2.54
N PRO A 461 4.01 -1.60 3.41
CA PRO A 461 2.89 -1.85 4.31
C PRO A 461 1.57 -1.86 3.50
N HIS A 462 0.52 -2.49 4.00
CA HIS A 462 -0.78 -2.50 3.28
C HIS A 462 -1.31 -1.07 3.08
N GLY A 463 -1.77 -0.76 1.87
CA GLY A 463 -2.36 0.54 1.54
C GLY A 463 -3.65 0.87 2.30
N ALA A 464 -4.32 -0.16 2.84
CA ALA A 464 -5.54 -0.04 3.64
C ALA A 464 -5.28 0.32 5.11
N ILE A 465 -4.17 -0.15 5.69
CA ILE A 465 -3.82 0.17 7.08
C ILE A 465 -2.32 0.08 7.36
N SER A 466 -1.75 1.16 7.87
CA SER A 466 -0.33 1.21 8.24
C SER A 466 -0.01 2.26 9.30
N LEU A 467 0.81 1.89 10.27
CA LEU A 467 1.34 2.75 11.33
C LEU A 467 2.72 3.27 10.96
N TRP A 468 2.99 4.55 11.21
CA TRP A 468 4.22 5.21 10.81
C TRP A 468 4.79 6.14 11.88
N ASP A 469 6.12 6.24 11.92
CA ASP A 469 6.76 7.44 12.46
C ASP A 469 6.37 8.63 11.57
N ARG A 470 5.68 9.62 12.13
CA ARG A 470 5.06 10.70 11.35
C ARG A 470 6.10 11.53 10.60
N LYS A 471 7.23 11.84 11.23
CA LYS A 471 8.28 12.67 10.60
C LYS A 471 8.96 11.90 9.47
N PHE A 472 9.18 10.61 9.66
CA PHE A 472 9.70 9.75 8.61
C PHE A 472 8.71 9.61 7.45
N LEU A 473 7.41 9.47 7.73
CA LEU A 473 6.38 9.44 6.70
C LEU A 473 6.36 10.72 5.85
N VAL A 474 6.49 11.91 6.47
CA VAL A 474 6.66 13.19 5.74
C VAL A 474 7.89 13.15 4.83
N LYS A 475 9.01 12.58 5.27
CA LYS A 475 10.20 12.38 4.44
C LYS A 475 9.91 11.43 3.26
N THR A 476 9.13 10.38 3.49
CA THR A 476 8.70 9.45 2.45
C THR A 476 7.84 10.14 1.40
N PHE A 477 6.89 10.99 1.79
CA PHE A 477 6.09 11.81 0.86
C PHE A 477 6.98 12.72 -0.02
N ASN A 478 8.03 13.31 0.55
CA ASN A 478 8.94 14.18 -0.19
C ASN A 478 9.81 13.39 -1.21
N ASP A 479 10.13 12.14 -0.92
CA ASP A 479 10.89 11.27 -1.82
C ASP A 479 10.00 10.63 -2.92
N HIS A 480 8.75 10.31 -2.56
CA HIS A 480 7.74 9.66 -3.39
C HIS A 480 7.64 10.29 -4.79
N PRO A 481 7.53 9.49 -5.87
CA PRO A 481 7.57 10.00 -7.25
C PRO A 481 6.31 10.77 -7.69
N GLY A 482 5.26 10.80 -6.85
CA GLY A 482 4.03 11.56 -7.10
C GLY A 482 2.90 10.78 -7.77
N TYR A 483 3.08 9.48 -8.02
CA TYR A 483 2.03 8.65 -8.64
C TYR A 483 0.87 8.38 -7.68
N SER A 484 -0.35 8.63 -8.14
CA SER A 484 -1.58 8.36 -7.37
C SER A 484 -2.07 6.91 -7.48
N VAL A 485 -1.52 6.13 -8.40
CA VAL A 485 -1.84 4.70 -8.59
C VAL A 485 -0.69 3.88 -8.01
N SER A 486 -1.01 2.80 -7.28
CA SER A 486 -0.04 1.97 -6.56
C SER A 486 0.81 2.77 -5.57
N GLU A 487 0.20 3.76 -4.91
CA GLU A 487 0.90 4.69 -4.03
C GLU A 487 1.57 3.97 -2.85
N ASP A 488 0.90 2.96 -2.31
CA ASP A 488 1.37 2.12 -1.20
C ASP A 488 2.68 1.39 -1.55
N TRP A 489 2.77 0.85 -2.76
CA TRP A 489 3.99 0.23 -3.27
C TRP A 489 5.16 1.22 -3.32
N PHE A 490 4.92 2.43 -3.83
CA PHE A 490 5.94 3.49 -3.89
C PHE A 490 6.30 4.05 -2.51
N PHE A 491 5.39 4.06 -1.53
CA PHE A 491 5.73 4.32 -0.13
C PHE A 491 6.67 3.25 0.41
N GLY A 492 6.45 1.98 0.04
CA GLY A 492 7.35 0.89 0.38
C GLY A 492 8.77 1.11 -0.15
N ASP A 493 8.91 1.32 -1.46
CA ASP A 493 10.20 1.60 -2.10
C ASP A 493 10.90 2.80 -1.46
N SER A 494 10.18 3.92 -1.30
CA SER A 494 10.72 5.15 -0.71
C SER A 494 11.14 4.93 0.74
N CYS A 495 10.33 4.22 1.54
CA CYS A 495 10.66 3.90 2.94
C CYS A 495 12.00 3.16 3.03
N ARG A 496 12.18 2.08 2.25
CA ARG A 496 13.43 1.32 2.27
C ARG A 496 14.62 2.12 1.75
N ARG A 497 14.44 2.86 0.65
CA ARG A 497 15.50 3.73 0.10
C ARG A 497 15.90 4.84 1.07
N LEU A 498 15.01 5.29 1.96
CA LEU A 498 15.34 6.28 2.99
C LEU A 498 15.90 5.66 4.29
N GLY A 499 16.09 4.34 4.33
CA GLY A 499 16.64 3.61 5.48
C GLY A 499 15.59 3.14 6.49
N GLY A 500 14.31 3.20 6.14
CA GLY A 500 13.18 2.72 6.94
C GLY A 500 12.86 1.26 6.63
N ARG A 501 12.80 0.44 7.68
CA ARG A 501 12.34 -0.94 7.64
C ARG A 501 10.83 -0.99 7.90
N ILE A 502 10.17 -1.88 7.16
CA ILE A 502 8.74 -2.14 7.28
C ILE A 502 8.57 -3.54 7.87
N VAL A 503 7.79 -3.64 8.95
CA VAL A 503 7.40 -4.91 9.59
C VAL A 503 5.88 -5.03 9.58
N MET A 504 5.36 -6.20 9.96
CA MET A 504 3.92 -6.41 10.08
C MET A 504 3.52 -6.64 11.54
N CYS A 505 2.35 -6.12 11.91
CA CYS A 505 1.58 -6.55 13.06
C CYS A 505 0.54 -7.55 12.57
N SER A 506 0.70 -8.79 13.00
CA SER A 506 -0.12 -9.91 12.53
C SER A 506 -1.09 -10.44 13.59
N SER A 507 -1.26 -9.69 14.67
CA SER A 507 -2.10 -10.08 15.82
C SER A 507 -3.59 -9.90 15.56
N VAL A 508 -4.00 -9.11 14.56
CA VAL A 508 -5.41 -8.84 14.22
C VAL A 508 -5.61 -8.82 12.72
N PHE A 509 -6.81 -9.18 12.25
CA PHE A 509 -7.23 -8.97 10.88
C PHE A 509 -8.17 -7.77 10.81
N VAL A 510 -7.69 -6.68 10.23
CA VAL A 510 -8.51 -5.47 10.04
C VAL A 510 -9.45 -5.69 8.86
N GLU A 511 -10.72 -5.41 9.08
CA GLU A 511 -11.78 -5.64 8.10
C GLU A 511 -11.80 -4.52 7.06
N THR A 512 -11.81 -4.91 5.79
CA THR A 512 -12.04 -4.02 4.65
C THR A 512 -13.07 -4.66 3.74
N GLU A 513 -14.04 -3.88 3.30
CA GLU A 513 -15.01 -4.38 2.32
C GLU A 513 -14.31 -4.63 0.98
N THR A 514 -14.66 -5.68 0.24
CA THR A 514 -14.14 -5.88 -1.13
C THR A 514 -15.26 -6.08 -2.15
N PRO A 515 -15.00 -5.92 -3.47
CA PRO A 515 -16.00 -6.20 -4.49
C PRO A 515 -16.56 -7.61 -4.36
N SER A 516 -17.87 -7.74 -4.56
CA SER A 516 -18.59 -9.01 -4.46
C SER A 516 -18.44 -9.91 -5.68
N SER A 517 -17.86 -9.40 -6.77
CA SER A 517 -17.75 -10.11 -8.05
C SER A 517 -16.41 -9.90 -8.78
N VAL A 518 -16.06 -10.88 -9.63
CA VAL A 518 -14.81 -10.88 -10.40
C VAL A 518 -14.89 -9.93 -11.59
N PHE A 519 -15.93 -10.04 -12.44
CA PHE A 519 -16.01 -9.34 -13.73
C PHE A 519 -17.18 -8.39 -13.89
N PHE A 520 -18.37 -8.80 -13.44
CA PHE A 520 -19.61 -8.06 -13.64
C PHE A 520 -20.25 -7.76 -12.28
N SER A 521 -20.53 -6.50 -12.02
CA SER A 521 -21.25 -6.06 -10.83
C SER A 521 -22.62 -5.54 -11.25
N SER A 522 -23.66 -5.87 -10.48
CA SER A 522 -25.05 -5.46 -10.73
C SER A 522 -25.32 -3.99 -10.40
N GLY A 523 -24.28 -3.21 -10.08
CA GLY A 523 -24.41 -1.80 -9.73
C GLY A 523 -24.77 -1.60 -8.25
N GLY A 524 -23.94 -0.85 -7.55
CA GLY A 524 -24.16 -0.37 -6.19
C GLY A 524 -23.28 0.86 -5.97
N SER A 525 -23.71 1.81 -5.14
CA SER A 525 -22.90 2.99 -4.82
C SER A 525 -21.91 2.63 -3.72
N ARG A 526 -20.78 2.04 -4.10
CA ARG A 526 -19.61 2.01 -3.21
C ARG A 526 -18.83 3.30 -3.44
N GLY A 527 -18.78 4.18 -2.44
CA GLY A 527 -17.79 5.25 -2.32
C GLY A 527 -16.39 4.68 -2.05
N GLY A 528 -15.36 5.53 -2.15
CA GLY A 528 -13.99 5.10 -2.48
C GLY A 528 -13.78 5.04 -4.00
N PHE A 529 -12.58 4.69 -4.47
CA PHE A 529 -12.11 4.85 -5.87
C PHE A 529 -12.88 4.12 -6.99
N GLY A 530 -14.09 3.60 -6.74
CA GLY A 530 -15.11 3.35 -7.78
C GLY A 530 -15.00 2.05 -8.57
N GLU A 531 -14.01 1.18 -8.27
CA GLU A 531 -13.93 -0.12 -8.94
C GLU A 531 -14.90 -1.13 -8.34
N MET A 532 -15.88 -1.53 -9.15
CA MET A 532 -16.96 -2.39 -8.69
C MET A 532 -16.69 -3.89 -8.77
N THR A 533 -15.49 -4.27 -9.24
CA THR A 533 -15.11 -5.67 -9.49
C THR A 533 -13.63 -5.89 -9.21
N ILE A 534 -13.27 -7.12 -8.83
CA ILE A 534 -11.87 -7.49 -8.59
C ILE A 534 -11.02 -7.32 -9.86
N PHE A 535 -11.59 -7.62 -11.03
CA PHE A 535 -10.95 -7.38 -12.32
C PHE A 535 -10.53 -5.92 -12.47
N SER A 536 -11.44 -4.97 -12.22
CA SER A 536 -11.16 -3.55 -12.40
C SER A 536 -10.07 -3.07 -11.45
N GLN A 537 -10.11 -3.50 -10.17
CA GLN A 537 -9.08 -3.16 -9.19
C GLN A 537 -7.70 -3.66 -9.60
N ARG A 538 -7.60 -4.94 -9.99
CA ARG A 538 -6.31 -5.54 -10.37
C ARG A 538 -5.79 -4.99 -11.70
N PHE A 539 -6.63 -5.00 -12.72
CA PHE A 539 -6.23 -4.67 -14.09
C PHE A 539 -5.90 -3.19 -14.26
N MET A 540 -6.70 -2.29 -13.67
CA MET A 540 -6.55 -0.85 -13.90
C MET A 540 -5.67 -0.16 -12.87
N ARG A 541 -5.53 -0.70 -11.65
CA ARG A 541 -4.79 -0.05 -10.55
C ARG A 541 -3.62 -0.87 -10.05
N TRP A 542 -3.86 -2.02 -9.43
CA TRP A 542 -2.80 -2.72 -8.67
C TRP A 542 -1.64 -3.16 -9.57
N ASN A 543 -1.96 -3.66 -10.76
CA ASN A 543 -0.96 -4.16 -11.68
C ASN A 543 -0.39 -3.08 -12.61
N PHE A 544 -0.94 -1.86 -12.58
CA PHE A 544 -0.60 -0.80 -13.53
C PHE A 544 0.90 -0.52 -13.53
N PHE A 545 1.55 -0.54 -12.36
CA PHE A 545 2.97 -0.25 -12.22
C PHE A 545 3.89 -1.47 -12.19
N PHE A 546 3.45 -2.70 -12.49
CA PHE A 546 4.33 -3.87 -12.42
C PHE A 546 5.59 -3.71 -13.31
N VAL A 547 5.39 -3.40 -14.59
CA VAL A 547 6.50 -3.34 -15.55
C VAL A 547 7.41 -2.14 -15.29
N ASN A 548 6.85 -0.95 -15.04
CA ASN A 548 7.66 0.21 -14.67
C ASN A 548 8.29 0.07 -13.27
N GLY A 549 7.65 -0.67 -12.36
CA GLY A 549 8.14 -1.00 -11.03
C GLY A 549 9.42 -1.82 -11.07
N MET A 550 9.64 -2.62 -12.12
CA MET A 550 10.92 -3.31 -12.34
C MET A 550 12.11 -2.35 -12.35
N TYR A 551 11.98 -1.15 -12.93
CA TYR A 551 13.06 -0.16 -12.90
C TYR A 551 13.44 0.23 -11.46
N TYR A 552 12.44 0.51 -10.63
CA TYR A 552 12.62 0.90 -9.23
C TYR A 552 13.16 -0.27 -8.39
N ASN A 553 12.61 -1.48 -8.56
CA ASN A 553 13.08 -2.68 -7.89
C ASN A 553 14.52 -3.03 -8.28
N MET A 554 14.88 -2.99 -9.57
CA MET A 554 16.25 -3.24 -10.01
C MET A 554 17.21 -2.16 -9.51
N LYS A 555 16.80 -0.89 -9.54
CA LYS A 555 17.58 0.21 -8.96
C LYS A 555 17.83 -0.01 -7.47
N TYR A 556 16.81 -0.46 -6.73
CA TYR A 556 16.91 -0.79 -5.32
C TYR A 556 17.88 -1.97 -5.09
N ILE A 557 17.67 -3.11 -5.78
CA ILE A 557 18.50 -4.31 -5.65
C ILE A 557 19.97 -4.00 -5.92
N ILE A 558 20.27 -3.22 -6.96
CA ILE A 558 21.65 -2.93 -7.37
C ILE A 558 22.29 -1.85 -6.48
N LYS A 559 21.56 -0.79 -6.13
CA LYS A 559 22.17 0.44 -5.57
C LYS A 559 21.89 0.69 -4.09
N SER A 560 20.83 0.12 -3.51
CA SER A 560 20.45 0.40 -2.12
C SER A 560 21.12 -0.56 -1.14
N TRP A 561 21.58 0.00 -0.01
CA TRP A 561 22.10 -0.73 1.17
C TRP A 561 21.72 -0.04 2.49
N ASN A 562 20.72 0.84 2.45
CA ASN A 562 20.39 1.73 3.57
C ASN A 562 19.82 0.99 4.79
N LEU A 563 19.32 -0.25 4.62
CA LEU A 563 18.85 -1.10 5.72
C LEU A 563 19.97 -1.86 6.43
N GLY A 564 21.20 -1.86 5.91
CA GLY A 564 22.33 -2.63 6.49
C GLY A 564 22.13 -4.13 6.27
N TRP A 565 22.34 -4.96 7.30
CA TRP A 565 22.20 -6.42 7.17
C TRP A 565 20.79 -6.88 6.75
N TRP A 566 19.75 -6.15 7.15
CA TRP A 566 18.35 -6.42 6.76
C TRP A 566 18.10 -6.27 5.25
N GLU A 567 19.03 -5.64 4.52
CA GLU A 567 18.93 -5.46 3.07
C GLU A 567 18.96 -6.80 2.32
N ILE A 568 19.68 -7.81 2.83
CA ILE A 568 19.78 -9.13 2.18
C ILE A 568 18.39 -9.77 2.08
N GLY A 569 17.67 -9.87 3.20
CA GLY A 569 16.31 -10.38 3.23
C GLY A 569 15.36 -9.52 2.40
N ALA A 570 15.45 -8.19 2.53
CA ALA A 570 14.60 -7.28 1.75
C ALA A 570 14.78 -7.48 0.23
N LYS A 571 16.01 -7.66 -0.24
CA LYS A 571 16.32 -7.86 -1.67
C LYS A 571 15.77 -9.17 -2.21
N ILE A 572 15.67 -10.24 -1.40
CA ILE A 572 15.05 -11.50 -1.82
C ILE A 572 13.57 -11.26 -2.19
N PHE A 573 12.81 -10.56 -1.35
CA PHE A 573 11.39 -10.27 -1.64
C PHE A 573 11.20 -9.19 -2.71
N VAL A 574 12.10 -8.21 -2.82
CA VAL A 574 12.08 -7.27 -3.95
C VAL A 574 12.40 -7.99 -5.25
N PHE A 575 13.29 -8.99 -5.23
CA PHE A 575 13.56 -9.83 -6.40
C PHE A 575 12.38 -10.73 -6.75
N GLN A 576 11.61 -11.22 -5.78
CA GLN A 576 10.36 -11.94 -6.05
C GLN A 576 9.41 -11.12 -6.94
N GLU A 577 9.22 -9.83 -6.67
CA GLU A 577 8.35 -8.96 -7.50
C GLU A 577 8.90 -8.80 -8.94
N VAL A 578 10.22 -8.70 -9.10
CA VAL A 578 10.87 -8.69 -10.42
C VAL A 578 10.62 -10.01 -11.15
N TYR A 579 10.84 -11.12 -10.45
CA TYR A 579 10.65 -12.47 -10.99
C TYR A 579 9.21 -12.72 -11.43
N GLU A 580 8.22 -12.37 -10.60
CA GLU A 580 6.80 -12.47 -10.95
C GLU A 580 6.44 -11.63 -12.17
N THR A 581 6.95 -10.39 -12.25
CA THR A 581 6.72 -9.52 -13.41
C THR A 581 7.32 -10.11 -14.69
N LEU A 582 8.53 -10.69 -14.61
CA LEU A 582 9.14 -11.39 -15.74
C LEU A 582 8.30 -12.60 -16.17
N LEU A 583 7.79 -13.40 -15.22
CA LEU A 583 6.90 -14.50 -15.55
C LEU A 583 5.66 -14.01 -16.32
N TYR A 584 5.04 -12.91 -15.89
CA TYR A 584 3.89 -12.34 -16.61
C TYR A 584 4.24 -11.85 -18.02
N LEU A 585 5.40 -11.21 -18.20
CA LEU A 585 5.87 -10.73 -19.50
C LEU A 585 6.30 -11.85 -20.45
N PHE A 586 6.76 -13.00 -19.93
CA PHE A 586 7.17 -14.13 -20.76
C PHE A 586 6.04 -15.12 -21.03
N THR A 587 4.98 -15.15 -20.22
CA THR A 587 3.89 -16.13 -20.31
C THR A 587 3.28 -16.21 -21.72
N PRO A 588 2.90 -15.11 -22.40
CA PRO A 588 2.31 -15.18 -23.75
C PRO A 588 3.21 -15.76 -24.85
N PHE A 589 4.51 -15.85 -24.60
CA PHE A 589 5.47 -16.43 -25.56
C PHE A 589 5.87 -17.84 -25.16
N ILE A 590 6.30 -18.02 -23.90
CA ILE A 590 6.78 -19.31 -23.39
C ILE A 590 5.66 -20.34 -23.35
N LEU A 591 4.45 -19.96 -22.94
CA LEU A 591 3.36 -20.91 -22.74
C LEU A 591 2.90 -21.52 -24.08
N PRO A 592 2.57 -20.74 -25.15
CA PRO A 592 2.23 -21.34 -26.44
C PRO A 592 3.37 -22.15 -27.06
N ILE A 593 4.61 -21.65 -26.99
CA ILE A 593 5.78 -22.38 -27.48
C ILE A 593 5.92 -23.73 -26.76
N SER A 594 5.74 -23.75 -25.45
CA SER A 594 5.84 -24.97 -24.64
C SER A 594 4.75 -25.99 -25.02
N PHE A 595 3.53 -25.54 -25.30
CA PHE A 595 2.46 -26.41 -25.79
C PHE A 595 2.72 -26.96 -27.20
N ILE A 596 3.33 -26.19 -28.09
CA ILE A 596 3.69 -26.65 -29.45
C ILE A 596 4.83 -27.67 -29.39
N VAL A 597 5.84 -27.41 -28.55
CA VAL A 597 7.07 -28.21 -28.51
C VAL A 597 6.88 -29.48 -27.67
N ARG A 598 6.27 -29.39 -26.47
CA ARG A 598 6.04 -30.49 -25.53
C ARG A 598 4.78 -30.27 -24.69
N ALA A 599 3.61 -30.43 -25.32
CA ALA A 599 2.31 -30.28 -24.69
C ALA A 599 2.18 -31.04 -23.36
N ASP A 600 2.54 -32.33 -23.34
CA ASP A 600 2.36 -33.19 -22.16
C ASP A 600 3.17 -32.69 -20.97
N PHE A 601 4.45 -32.36 -21.19
CA PHE A 601 5.32 -31.82 -20.15
C PHE A 601 4.78 -30.48 -19.60
N CYS A 602 4.35 -29.58 -20.49
CA CYS A 602 3.74 -28.32 -20.10
C CYS A 602 2.45 -28.53 -19.29
N GLY A 603 1.61 -29.48 -19.71
CA GLY A 603 0.40 -29.89 -18.98
C GLY A 603 0.71 -30.41 -17.58
N TYR A 604 1.66 -31.33 -17.44
CA TYR A 604 2.09 -31.83 -16.13
C TYR A 604 2.66 -30.74 -15.23
N LEU A 605 3.44 -29.82 -15.79
CA LEU A 605 4.02 -28.69 -15.06
C LEU A 605 2.94 -27.75 -14.52
N LEU A 606 1.96 -27.38 -15.36
CA LEU A 606 0.84 -26.53 -14.95
C LEU A 606 -0.01 -27.23 -13.89
N ALA A 607 -0.34 -28.51 -14.10
CA ALA A 607 -1.07 -29.30 -13.12
C ALA A 607 -0.32 -29.40 -11.79
N GLY A 608 0.99 -29.69 -11.83
CA GLY A 608 1.85 -29.73 -10.64
C GLY A 608 1.93 -28.39 -9.91
N THR A 609 2.01 -27.28 -10.65
CA THR A 609 1.98 -25.93 -10.07
C THR A 609 0.63 -25.63 -9.41
N CYS A 610 -0.49 -25.99 -10.05
CA CYS A 610 -1.83 -25.87 -9.48
C CYS A 610 -1.96 -26.70 -8.19
N VAL A 611 -1.52 -27.96 -8.21
CA VAL A 611 -1.54 -28.84 -7.03
C VAL A 611 -0.67 -28.28 -5.91
N MET A 612 0.52 -27.78 -6.23
CA MET A 612 1.42 -27.15 -5.25
C MET A 612 0.75 -25.96 -4.56
N TYR A 613 0.17 -25.03 -5.31
CA TYR A 613 -0.54 -23.88 -4.71
C TYR A 613 -1.82 -24.29 -3.99
N PHE A 614 -2.50 -25.33 -4.45
CA PHE A 614 -3.66 -25.86 -3.75
C PHE A 614 -3.28 -26.43 -2.38
N ILE A 615 -2.23 -27.27 -2.31
CA ILE A 615 -1.68 -27.80 -1.05
C ILE A 615 -1.26 -26.66 -0.12
N ASN A 616 -0.59 -25.63 -0.65
CA ASN A 616 -0.19 -24.45 0.11
C ASN A 616 -1.39 -23.81 0.81
N VAL A 617 -2.48 -23.60 0.08
CA VAL A 617 -3.72 -23.02 0.61
C VAL A 617 -4.43 -23.94 1.59
N LEU A 618 -4.42 -25.26 1.36
CA LEU A 618 -4.98 -26.22 2.31
C LEU A 618 -4.26 -26.17 3.66
N ILE A 619 -2.92 -26.17 3.65
CA ILE A 619 -2.11 -26.04 4.87
C ILE A 619 -2.37 -24.70 5.53
N PHE A 620 -2.39 -23.61 4.75
CA PHE A 620 -2.66 -22.28 5.28
C PHE A 620 -4.03 -22.21 5.98
N ASN A 621 -5.08 -22.76 5.36
CA ASN A 621 -6.42 -22.77 5.94
C ASN A 621 -6.52 -23.66 7.19
N GLU A 622 -5.98 -24.88 7.14
CA GLU A 622 -6.16 -25.87 8.20
C GLU A 622 -5.23 -25.69 9.40
N VAL A 623 -4.08 -25.03 9.20
CA VAL A 623 -3.13 -24.72 10.27
C VAL A 623 -3.30 -23.26 10.70
N HIS A 624 -2.98 -22.31 9.82
CA HIS A 624 -2.88 -20.90 10.23
C HIS A 624 -4.25 -20.29 10.50
N LEU A 625 -5.21 -20.48 9.60
CA LEU A 625 -6.55 -19.90 9.78
C LEU A 625 -7.36 -20.65 10.84
N ARG A 626 -7.16 -21.96 11.02
CA ARG A 626 -7.77 -22.71 12.14
C ARG A 626 -7.32 -22.16 13.49
N LEU A 627 -6.01 -21.94 13.67
CA LEU A 627 -5.47 -21.41 14.92
C LEU A 627 -5.98 -20.00 15.25
N ARG A 628 -6.46 -19.27 14.24
CA ARG A 628 -7.05 -17.94 14.37
C ARG A 628 -8.58 -17.92 14.33
N ASN A 629 -9.24 -19.09 14.25
CA ASN A 629 -10.68 -19.23 14.05
C ASN A 629 -11.23 -18.45 12.83
N GLU A 630 -10.42 -18.35 11.78
CA GLU A 630 -10.65 -17.49 10.61
C GLU A 630 -10.69 -18.30 9.30
N ARG A 631 -11.06 -19.58 9.40
CA ARG A 631 -11.10 -20.53 8.28
C ARG A 631 -12.09 -20.10 7.19
N ILE A 632 -11.65 -20.28 5.95
CA ILE A 632 -12.47 -20.17 4.76
C ILE A 632 -13.23 -21.49 4.54
N SER A 633 -14.44 -21.39 3.99
CA SER A 633 -15.26 -22.55 3.67
C SER A 633 -14.55 -23.51 2.70
N TRP A 634 -14.60 -24.80 3.01
CA TRP A 634 -14.06 -25.86 2.14
C TRP A 634 -14.63 -25.83 0.73
N THR A 635 -15.91 -25.49 0.59
CA THR A 635 -16.56 -25.35 -0.73
C THR A 635 -15.87 -24.29 -1.57
N VAL A 636 -15.53 -23.15 -0.97
CA VAL A 636 -14.83 -22.05 -1.67
C VAL A 636 -13.42 -22.49 -2.04
N LEU A 637 -12.70 -23.14 -1.12
CA LEU A 637 -11.32 -23.57 -1.36
C LEU A 637 -11.22 -24.61 -2.49
N ILE A 638 -12.05 -25.64 -2.45
CA ILE A 638 -11.99 -26.77 -3.39
C ILE A 638 -12.57 -26.38 -4.75
N LEU A 639 -13.75 -25.74 -4.78
CA LEU A 639 -14.50 -25.55 -6.02
C LEU A 639 -14.26 -24.18 -6.68
N TYR A 640 -13.90 -23.15 -5.92
CA TYR A 640 -13.90 -21.78 -6.42
C TYR A 640 -12.50 -21.15 -6.51
N TYR A 641 -11.66 -21.36 -5.49
CA TYR A 641 -10.40 -20.62 -5.36
C TYR A 641 -9.41 -20.90 -6.49
N MET A 642 -9.24 -22.15 -6.92
CA MET A 642 -8.29 -22.48 -8.00
C MET A 642 -8.72 -21.89 -9.36
N PRO A 643 -9.98 -22.07 -9.82
CA PRO A 643 -10.47 -21.36 -11.00
C PRO A 643 -10.33 -19.84 -10.90
N TYR A 644 -10.69 -19.26 -9.74
CA TYR A 644 -10.52 -17.84 -9.46
C TYR A 644 -9.06 -17.40 -9.64
N LYS A 645 -8.10 -18.14 -9.05
CA LYS A 645 -6.66 -17.82 -9.14
C LYS A 645 -6.11 -17.91 -10.56
N LEU A 646 -6.55 -18.91 -11.33
CA LEU A 646 -6.16 -19.06 -12.74
C LEU A 646 -6.66 -17.89 -13.58
N ILE A 647 -7.91 -17.50 -13.39
CA ILE A 647 -8.49 -16.32 -14.05
C ILE A 647 -7.67 -15.06 -13.70
N LEU A 648 -7.38 -14.85 -12.42
CA LEU A 648 -6.59 -13.69 -12.00
C LEU A 648 -5.16 -13.70 -12.54
N THR A 649 -4.58 -14.87 -12.75
CA THR A 649 -3.25 -14.99 -13.39
C THR A 649 -3.31 -14.48 -14.83
N LEU A 650 -4.36 -14.81 -15.58
CA LEU A 650 -4.58 -14.28 -16.93
C LEU A 650 -4.81 -12.76 -16.91
N VAL A 651 -5.57 -12.26 -15.93
CA VAL A 651 -5.78 -10.82 -15.72
C VAL A 651 -4.46 -10.11 -15.45
N ASN A 652 -3.59 -10.68 -14.62
CA ASN A 652 -2.26 -10.14 -14.33
C ASN A 652 -1.39 -10.06 -15.58
N VAL A 653 -1.34 -11.13 -16.37
CA VAL A 653 -0.62 -11.15 -17.66
C VAL A 653 -1.15 -10.06 -18.57
N ALA A 654 -2.47 -10.04 -18.84
CA ALA A 654 -3.08 -9.07 -19.73
C ALA A 654 -2.85 -7.61 -19.28
N SER A 655 -2.91 -7.37 -17.96
CA SER A 655 -2.71 -6.04 -17.39
C SER A 655 -1.29 -5.50 -17.59
N CYS A 656 -0.25 -6.36 -17.63
CA CYS A 656 1.12 -5.93 -17.89
C CYS A 656 1.27 -5.31 -19.30
N TYR A 657 0.66 -5.95 -20.32
CA TYR A 657 0.70 -5.44 -21.70
C TYR A 657 -0.20 -4.22 -21.88
N TRP A 658 -1.37 -4.22 -21.24
CA TRP A 658 -2.23 -3.04 -21.23
C TRP A 658 -1.52 -1.83 -20.59
N SER A 659 -0.79 -2.06 -19.50
CA SER A 659 -0.01 -1.01 -18.82
C SER A 659 1.12 -0.50 -19.71
N LEU A 660 1.88 -1.39 -20.37
CA LEU A 660 2.91 -1.00 -21.34
C LEU A 660 2.36 -0.10 -22.45
N TYR A 661 1.19 -0.45 -22.98
CA TYR A 661 0.49 0.40 -23.95
C TYR A 661 0.08 1.75 -23.33
N LYS A 662 -0.53 1.74 -22.14
CA LYS A 662 -0.98 2.96 -21.47
C LYS A 662 0.13 3.86 -20.93
N TYR A 663 1.33 3.34 -20.70
CA TYR A 663 2.48 4.12 -20.26
C TYR A 663 2.84 5.25 -21.21
N ALA A 664 2.66 5.07 -22.52
CA ALA A 664 2.91 6.13 -23.50
C ALA A 664 2.06 7.37 -23.20
N ALA A 665 0.74 7.19 -23.07
CA ALA A 665 -0.21 8.25 -22.72
C ALA A 665 -0.01 8.76 -21.28
N TYR A 666 0.22 7.84 -20.34
CA TYR A 666 0.34 8.17 -18.92
C TYR A 666 1.59 9.02 -18.64
N PHE A 667 2.75 8.64 -19.17
CA PHE A 667 4.01 9.36 -19.00
C PHE A 667 4.21 10.49 -20.00
N ALA A 668 3.35 10.64 -21.02
CA ALA A 668 3.28 11.85 -21.81
C ALA A 668 2.98 13.07 -20.93
N LYS A 669 2.11 12.88 -19.93
CA LYS A 669 1.88 13.83 -18.84
C LYS A 669 2.93 13.65 -17.75
N ARG A 670 3.45 14.76 -17.25
CA ARG A 670 4.36 14.73 -16.11
C ARG A 670 3.55 14.67 -14.82
N HIS A 671 3.95 13.76 -13.93
CA HIS A 671 3.36 13.63 -12.61
C HIS A 671 4.31 14.30 -11.62
N PRO A 672 3.96 15.48 -11.07
CA PRO A 672 4.81 16.17 -10.11
C PRO A 672 4.86 15.39 -8.80
N LYS A 673 6.01 15.45 -8.11
CA LYS A 673 6.06 15.02 -6.71
C LYS A 673 5.14 15.91 -5.87
N ILE A 674 4.76 15.45 -4.68
CA ILE A 674 3.93 16.26 -3.76
C ILE A 674 4.58 17.61 -3.48
N ILE A 675 5.90 17.67 -3.28
CA ILE A 675 6.64 18.92 -3.04
C ILE A 675 6.85 19.78 -4.30
N GLU A 676 6.47 19.27 -5.46
CA GLU A 676 6.54 19.99 -6.75
C GLU A 676 5.15 20.42 -7.23
N ASP A 677 4.08 19.94 -6.58
CA ASP A 677 2.70 20.32 -6.84
C ASP A 677 2.33 21.52 -5.96
N GLU A 678 2.20 22.67 -6.60
CA GLU A 678 1.84 23.95 -5.95
C GLU A 678 0.58 23.81 -5.10
N LYS A 679 -0.47 23.15 -5.61
CA LYS A 679 -1.75 23.04 -4.91
C LYS A 679 -1.62 22.13 -3.70
N ALA A 680 -0.88 21.03 -3.82
CA ALA A 680 -0.65 20.12 -2.71
C ALA A 680 0.15 20.79 -1.58
N VAL A 681 1.21 21.54 -1.92
CA VAL A 681 2.02 22.27 -0.95
C VAL A 681 1.23 23.41 -0.30
N GLU A 682 0.41 24.13 -1.07
CA GLU A 682 -0.42 25.21 -0.55
C GLU A 682 -1.38 24.71 0.54
N VAL A 683 -2.11 23.62 0.28
CA VAL A 683 -3.05 23.06 1.26
C VAL A 683 -2.30 22.56 2.50
N ALA A 684 -1.12 21.94 2.33
CA ALA A 684 -0.29 21.52 3.46
C ALA A 684 0.24 22.72 4.27
N MET A 685 0.63 23.81 3.62
CA MET A 685 1.09 25.04 4.27
C MET A 685 -0.02 25.70 5.08
N ARG A 686 -1.24 25.79 4.52
CA ARG A 686 -2.43 26.26 5.25
C ARG A 686 -2.70 25.37 6.47
N ALA A 687 -2.63 24.05 6.27
CA ALA A 687 -2.84 23.09 7.34
C ALA A 687 -1.83 23.24 8.49
N ASP A 688 -0.56 23.46 8.18
CA ASP A 688 0.51 23.68 9.16
C ASP A 688 0.31 25.00 9.93
N ALA A 689 0.00 26.09 9.22
CA ALA A 689 -0.23 27.41 9.80
C ALA A 689 -1.44 27.43 10.75
N GLU A 690 -2.55 26.80 10.36
CA GLU A 690 -3.74 26.70 11.20
C GLU A 690 -3.47 25.94 12.51
N GLU A 691 -2.67 24.86 12.45
CA GLU A 691 -2.34 24.08 13.65
C GLU A 691 -1.34 24.82 14.55
N ASP A 692 -0.44 25.65 14.01
CA ASP A 692 0.42 26.53 14.83
C ASP A 692 -0.42 27.54 15.62
N VAL A 693 -1.38 28.19 14.95
CA VAL A 693 -2.28 29.16 15.60
C VAL A 693 -3.13 28.50 16.69
N TYR A 694 -3.57 27.26 16.45
CA TYR A 694 -4.33 26.50 17.45
C TYR A 694 -3.50 26.20 18.70
N GLU A 695 -2.25 25.74 18.54
CA GLU A 695 -1.37 25.44 19.66
C GLU A 695 -0.97 26.72 20.44
N GLU A 696 -0.76 27.85 19.75
CA GLU A 696 -0.48 29.13 20.40
C GLU A 696 -1.64 29.60 21.29
N LYS A 697 -2.88 29.55 20.76
CA LYS A 697 -4.08 29.88 21.54
C LYS A 697 -4.25 29.00 22.77
N LYS A 698 -3.91 27.71 22.67
CA LYS A 698 -3.98 26.77 23.78
C LYS A 698 -2.95 27.12 24.87
N VAL A 699 -1.72 27.47 24.51
CA VAL A 699 -0.69 27.88 25.48
C VAL A 699 -1.08 29.16 26.20
N VAL A 700 -1.64 30.15 25.49
CA VAL A 700 -2.12 31.40 26.09
C VAL A 700 -3.28 31.15 27.05
N SER A 701 -4.24 30.29 26.70
CA SER A 701 -5.37 29.99 27.59
C SER A 701 -4.95 29.30 28.89
N TYR A 702 -3.98 28.38 28.86
CA TYR A 702 -3.41 27.76 30.07
C TYR A 702 -2.59 28.74 30.91
N SER A 703 -1.90 29.69 30.27
CA SER A 703 -1.09 30.69 30.98
C SER A 703 -1.97 31.70 31.73
N SER A 704 -3.05 32.17 31.10
CA SER A 704 -4.01 33.10 31.74
C SER A 704 -4.81 32.47 32.87
N SER A 705 -5.06 31.16 32.84
CA SER A 705 -5.77 30.44 33.92
C SER A 705 -4.87 30.04 35.09
N THR A 706 -3.54 30.05 34.92
CA THR A 706 -2.58 29.82 36.02
C THR A 706 -2.22 31.12 36.74
N VAL A 707 -2.34 32.27 36.08
CA VAL A 707 -2.11 33.59 36.71
C VAL A 707 -3.31 34.05 37.54
N SER A 708 -4.54 33.69 37.16
CA SER A 708 -5.75 34.07 37.91
C SER A 708 -5.99 33.27 39.21
N SER A 709 -5.29 32.16 39.43
CA SER A 709 -5.38 31.36 40.67
C SER A 709 -4.33 31.72 41.73
N SER A 710 -3.42 32.65 41.45
CA SER A 710 -2.39 33.12 42.39
C SER A 710 -2.61 34.54 42.92
N SER A 711 -3.70 35.22 42.54
CA SER A 711 -4.01 36.60 42.95
C SER A 711 -5.23 36.76 43.86
N SER A 712 -5.74 35.69 44.47
CA SER A 712 -6.87 35.73 45.42
C SER A 712 -6.52 35.12 46.79
N SER A 713 -5.45 35.59 47.42
CA SER A 713 -5.33 35.59 48.89
C SER A 713 -4.35 36.69 49.31
N ASN A 714 -4.90 37.75 49.90
CA ASN A 714 -4.27 38.87 50.63
C ASN A 714 -4.61 40.24 50.04
N ARG A 715 -5.74 40.80 50.48
CA ARG A 715 -5.76 42.10 51.18
C ARG A 715 -7.16 42.45 51.64
N SER A 716 -7.33 42.38 52.94
CA SER A 716 -8.35 43.10 53.70
C SER A 716 -7.91 44.54 53.96
N SER A 717 -8.93 45.40 54.04
CA SER A 717 -9.07 46.60 54.90
C SER A 717 -8.17 47.84 54.70
N ASP A 718 -8.88 48.98 54.73
CA ASP A 718 -8.49 50.34 55.11
C ASP A 718 -7.78 51.24 54.08
N TYR A 719 -8.51 52.18 53.47
CA TYR A 719 -8.65 53.56 54.01
C TYR A 719 -9.57 54.41 53.12
N SER A 720 -10.39 55.23 53.79
CA SER A 720 -11.22 56.28 53.21
C SER A 720 -10.51 57.63 53.17
N ARG A 721 -10.96 58.49 52.23
CA ARG A 721 -11.21 59.95 52.36
C ARG A 721 -10.28 60.93 51.61
N TYR A 722 -10.94 61.98 51.09
CA TYR A 722 -10.52 63.22 50.38
C TYR A 722 -10.45 63.14 48.85
N SER A 723 -10.86 64.12 48.04
CA SER A 723 -11.79 65.28 48.07
C SER A 723 -11.57 66.00 46.72
N GLU A 724 -12.65 66.56 46.18
CA GLU A 724 -12.85 67.46 45.04
C GLU A 724 -11.67 68.30 44.48
N HIS A 725 -11.60 68.41 43.14
CA HIS A 725 -11.83 69.63 42.33
C HIS A 725 -11.04 69.64 41.00
N GLY A 726 -11.70 70.14 39.93
CA GLY A 726 -11.06 71.03 38.95
C GLY A 726 -10.62 70.46 37.59
N LEU A 727 -11.49 70.60 36.59
CA LEU A 727 -11.10 70.97 35.20
C LEU A 727 -10.73 72.47 35.18
N PRO A 728 -10.06 73.08 34.16
CA PRO A 728 -10.03 72.70 32.74
C PRO A 728 -8.71 72.97 31.93
N HIS A 729 -8.79 72.67 30.63
CA HIS A 729 -8.16 73.32 29.46
C HIS A 729 -6.78 72.89 28.89
N MET A 730 -6.87 72.41 27.64
CA MET A 730 -6.04 72.60 26.43
C MET A 730 -4.55 72.95 26.53
N THR A 731 -3.74 72.16 25.79
CA THR A 731 -2.81 72.68 24.76
C THR A 731 -2.49 71.59 23.72
N GLU A 732 -2.62 71.94 22.44
CA GLU A 732 -2.06 71.23 21.28
C GLU A 732 -0.53 71.40 21.23
N THR A 733 0.22 70.36 20.85
CA THR A 733 1.34 70.51 19.88
C THR A 733 1.72 69.15 19.25
N THR A 734 1.34 69.01 17.97
CA THR A 734 2.13 68.51 16.81
C THR A 734 3.18 67.40 16.99
N GLN A 735 3.04 66.29 16.24
CA GLN A 735 4.12 65.79 15.37
C GLN A 735 3.66 64.68 14.38
N HIS A 736 3.80 65.03 13.10
CA HIS A 736 4.14 64.21 11.92
C HIS A 736 3.73 62.73 11.84
N GLN A 737 2.78 62.42 10.94
CA GLN A 737 2.69 61.11 10.29
C GLN A 737 2.82 61.26 8.76
N THR A 738 3.93 60.74 8.25
CA THR A 738 4.22 60.57 6.83
C THR A 738 3.60 59.27 6.33
N THR A 739 2.94 59.39 5.19
CA THR A 739 2.22 58.40 4.40
C THR A 739 3.07 57.20 3.99
N TYR A 740 2.56 55.97 4.15
CA TYR A 740 2.83 54.88 3.21
C TYR A 740 1.54 54.08 2.98
N SER A 741 1.19 53.98 1.70
CA SER A 741 -0.02 53.34 1.20
C SER A 741 0.12 51.81 1.20
N SER A 742 -0.92 51.12 1.67
CA SER A 742 -1.14 49.71 1.38
C SER A 742 -2.50 49.55 0.70
N VAL A 743 -2.46 49.27 -0.60
CA VAL A 743 -3.61 48.81 -1.38
C VAL A 743 -3.90 47.37 -0.96
N VAL A 744 -4.88 47.17 -0.08
CA VAL A 744 -5.47 45.87 0.22
C VAL A 744 -6.86 45.83 -0.43
N LYS A 745 -7.00 44.99 -1.47
CA LYS A 745 -8.30 44.65 -2.06
C LYS A 745 -9.11 43.87 -1.01
N LYS A 746 -10.26 44.44 -0.64
CA LYS A 746 -11.29 43.82 0.21
C LYS A 746 -11.88 42.60 -0.49
N SER A 747 -11.88 41.44 0.19
CA SER A 747 -12.80 40.34 -0.08
C SER A 747 -13.70 40.14 1.13
N ASN A 748 -15.01 40.19 0.89
CA ASN A 748 -16.07 40.22 1.88
C ASN A 748 -16.14 38.93 2.71
N HIS A 749 -16.03 39.06 4.03
CA HIS A 749 -16.54 38.08 4.99
C HIS A 749 -18.05 38.31 5.16
N ARG A 750 -18.87 37.30 4.83
CA ARG A 750 -20.27 37.25 5.21
C ARG A 750 -20.39 36.47 6.51
N LEU A 751 -20.59 37.21 7.61
CA LEU A 751 -21.03 36.69 8.89
C LEU A 751 -22.51 36.31 8.76
N SER A 752 -22.86 35.05 9.04
CA SER A 752 -24.24 34.59 9.17
C SER A 752 -24.77 34.95 10.56
N PHE A 753 -25.75 35.84 10.57
CA PHE A 753 -26.53 36.29 11.71
C PHE A 753 -27.46 35.18 12.22
N VAL A 754 -27.64 35.12 13.55
CA VAL A 754 -28.69 34.38 14.25
C VAL A 754 -29.74 35.40 14.74
N PRO A 755 -31.04 35.12 14.57
CA PRO A 755 -32.08 35.51 15.52
C PRO A 755 -32.76 34.23 16.06
N GLY A 756 -32.92 34.00 17.36
CA GLY A 756 -33.77 34.77 18.28
C GLY A 756 -35.00 33.91 18.62
N GLU A 757 -35.19 33.59 19.92
CA GLU A 757 -36.16 32.68 20.53
C GLU A 757 -37.65 32.91 20.16
N SER A 758 -38.43 31.83 20.19
CA SER A 758 -39.77 31.85 20.78
C SER A 758 -40.19 30.44 21.23
N ASP A 759 -40.55 30.35 22.51
CA ASP A 759 -41.05 29.18 23.24
C ASP A 759 -42.30 28.54 22.62
N TYR A 760 -42.32 27.19 22.54
CA TYR A 760 -43.53 26.39 22.75
C TYR A 760 -43.17 24.92 23.06
N ILE A 761 -43.59 24.47 24.24
CA ILE A 761 -43.68 23.10 24.78
C ILE A 761 -45.18 22.93 25.10
N PRO A 762 -45.92 21.79 24.98
CA PRO A 762 -45.59 20.36 25.21
C PRO A 762 -46.41 19.39 24.27
N PRO A 763 -46.81 18.14 24.62
CA PRO A 763 -46.19 17.03 25.39
C PRO A 763 -46.16 15.68 24.63
N SER A 764 -45.48 14.68 25.19
CA SER A 764 -45.87 13.25 25.17
C SER A 764 -45.95 12.77 26.64
N PRO A 765 -46.64 11.65 27.06
CA PRO A 765 -46.82 10.37 26.33
C PRO A 765 -48.11 9.51 26.56
N GLN A 766 -48.35 8.55 25.61
CA GLN A 766 -48.98 7.18 25.70
C GLN A 766 -50.47 6.97 26.10
N PRO A 767 -51.09 5.76 25.96
CA PRO A 767 -51.01 4.66 24.94
C PRO A 767 -52.41 4.15 24.44
N GLY A 768 -52.47 3.32 23.37
CA GLY A 768 -53.53 2.28 23.21
C GLY A 768 -54.40 2.24 21.93
N ILE A 769 -54.26 1.12 21.19
CA ILE A 769 -55.30 0.17 20.66
C ILE A 769 -56.30 0.58 19.55
N GLU A 770 -56.34 -0.30 18.53
CA GLU A 770 -57.37 -0.59 17.48
C GLU A 770 -57.67 0.47 16.39
N ALA A 771 -58.02 0.16 15.14
CA ALA A 771 -57.93 -0.98 14.20
C ALA A 771 -58.61 -0.49 12.91
N ARG A 772 -58.09 -0.86 11.72
CA ARG A 772 -58.83 -1.35 10.52
C ARG A 772 -58.07 -1.13 9.20
N ASP A 773 -57.73 -2.28 8.60
CA ASP A 773 -57.81 -2.68 7.19
C ASP A 773 -57.73 -1.66 6.05
N PHE A 774 -56.80 -1.90 5.12
CA PHE A 774 -57.13 -2.20 3.70
C PHE A 774 -55.91 -2.81 2.96
N GLY A 775 -55.96 -4.13 2.70
CA GLY A 775 -55.85 -4.74 1.37
C GLY A 775 -54.51 -4.89 0.61
N ALA A 776 -54.11 -6.17 0.43
CA ALA A 776 -53.50 -6.80 -0.75
C ALA A 776 -52.01 -6.51 -1.07
N ARG A 777 -51.13 -7.45 -1.47
CA ARG A 777 -51.15 -8.89 -1.77
C ARG A 777 -49.68 -9.36 -1.77
N HIS A 778 -49.39 -10.49 -1.13
CA HIS A 778 -48.13 -11.23 -1.27
C HIS A 778 -48.37 -12.43 -2.20
N GLU A 779 -47.45 -12.69 -3.13
CA GLU A 779 -47.35 -13.95 -3.86
C GLU A 779 -46.22 -14.80 -3.26
N ASP A 780 -46.57 -16.03 -2.85
CA ASP A 780 -45.64 -17.09 -2.46
C ASP A 780 -45.21 -17.92 -3.69
N PRO A 781 -44.01 -18.54 -3.69
CA PRO A 781 -43.70 -19.66 -4.57
C PRO A 781 -43.97 -21.03 -3.89
N PRO A 782 -44.12 -22.11 -4.67
CA PRO A 782 -44.82 -23.32 -4.23
C PRO A 782 -43.95 -24.36 -3.51
N VAL A 783 -44.60 -25.07 -2.58
CA VAL A 783 -44.21 -26.33 -1.93
C VAL A 783 -44.61 -27.50 -2.86
N ASN A 784 -43.87 -28.62 -2.94
CA ASN A 784 -44.12 -29.92 -2.25
C ASN A 784 -43.35 -31.06 -3.01
N PRO A 785 -43.38 -32.37 -2.64
CA PRO A 785 -43.47 -33.07 -1.34
C PRO A 785 -42.43 -34.22 -1.19
N PHE A 786 -42.27 -34.80 0.01
CA PHE A 786 -42.54 -36.23 0.33
C PHE A 786 -41.70 -36.86 1.48
N PHE A 787 -42.43 -37.64 2.29
CA PHE A 787 -42.09 -38.74 3.21
C PHE A 787 -41.56 -38.47 4.63
N HIS A 788 -42.52 -38.50 5.58
CA HIS A 788 -42.40 -39.13 6.90
C HIS A 788 -42.97 -40.57 6.82
N PRO A 789 -42.59 -41.48 7.73
CA PRO A 789 -43.58 -41.86 8.76
C PRO A 789 -43.02 -41.99 10.20
N ASP A 790 -43.93 -41.71 11.13
CA ASP A 790 -44.28 -42.37 12.42
C ASP A 790 -43.17 -42.55 13.49
N ASP A 791 -43.20 -41.90 14.66
CA ASP A 791 -44.20 -41.82 15.75
C ASP A 791 -44.12 -43.05 16.69
N GLU A 792 -43.48 -42.90 17.85
CA GLU A 792 -43.98 -43.53 19.07
C GLU A 792 -43.41 -42.93 20.36
N SER A 793 -44.32 -42.78 21.31
CA SER A 793 -44.21 -42.04 22.55
C SER A 793 -43.69 -42.86 23.73
N SER A 794 -43.12 -42.12 24.70
CA SER A 794 -43.38 -42.24 26.14
C SER A 794 -42.38 -43.00 27.05
N ARG A 795 -42.11 -42.31 28.18
CA ARG A 795 -41.87 -42.77 29.57
C ARG A 795 -40.42 -42.85 30.13
N ARG A 796 -40.30 -42.06 31.21
CA ARG A 796 -39.64 -42.30 32.51
C ARG A 796 -38.11 -42.18 32.62
N ALA A 797 -37.73 -41.05 33.22
CA ALA A 797 -37.02 -40.94 34.51
C ALA A 797 -35.85 -41.91 34.78
N LYS A 798 -34.63 -41.36 34.78
CA LYS A 798 -33.78 -41.15 35.99
C LYS A 798 -32.43 -40.54 35.58
N ASP A 799 -32.10 -39.46 36.27
CA ASP A 799 -30.78 -38.81 36.39
C ASP A 799 -29.77 -39.74 37.11
N PRO A 800 -28.49 -39.38 37.36
CA PRO A 800 -27.43 -38.78 36.51
C PRO A 800 -26.16 -39.68 36.48
N SER A 801 -25.27 -39.50 35.50
CA SER A 801 -23.81 -39.48 35.75
C SER A 801 -23.05 -39.18 34.46
N ALA A 802 -22.52 -37.97 34.41
CA ALA A 802 -21.59 -37.52 33.38
C ALA A 802 -20.21 -38.13 33.62
N GLN A 803 -19.69 -38.84 32.63
CA GLN A 803 -18.25 -38.94 32.38
C GLN A 803 -17.99 -38.85 30.88
N SER A 804 -17.13 -37.87 30.56
CA SER A 804 -16.14 -37.82 29.49
C SER A 804 -16.52 -37.71 28.01
N TRP A 805 -16.03 -36.61 27.42
CA TRP A 805 -15.22 -36.52 26.20
C TRP A 805 -15.63 -37.37 24.98
N VAL A 806 -16.04 -36.71 23.88
CA VAL A 806 -15.23 -36.39 22.67
C VAL A 806 -15.86 -35.20 21.97
#